data_AF-A0A819NA63-F1
#
_entry.id   AF-A0A819NA63-F1
#
_cell.length_a   1.000
_cell.length_b   1.000
_cell.length_c   1.000
_cell.angle_alpha   90.00
_cell.angle_beta   90.00
_cell.angle_gamma   90.00
#
_symmetry.space_group_name_H-M   'P 1'
#
loop_
_entity.id
_entity.type
_entity.pdbx_description
1 polymer ?
#
loop_
_entity_poly.entity_id
_entity_poly.type
_entity_poly.pdbx_seq_one_letter_code
_entity_poly.pdbx_strand_id
1 'polypeptide(L)'
;MIITVSIDNEEHILTVYPGEDFVKILENTLGTIQDCVFSVDGETIPSADLPHKISHNTKIEVKRYRTRGTYTSFAPKGSSLIIKSQKNPTRPVINIETVHISCSSDSYNENDDMTGLIVYSFDNKQFFELNGNRCRTGYVLIKATKNIEHAKSNQGVVHGNLFKWFFGIEPDNRFVGAGFSLQDKKTKFNSGVFNSRNDDYHDGERSMSRDEISLIMYALEELFKNGKWITNPTFSLSTMHRSRYNPGDLLPLQNHPQSTINKDTKSGDDMQRFAINAQHTVDRMAAMKPHVVIFLLDCCRNYWVPARGRRGDESIKGLHHMTAPSGTLIAFACAPGKTTPDRSSDPKNGIFTKYLLKHITTSGVDIEQILRRVARDIASETNNEQQPFRVSSISEDNVYVVPPDACTDYVQNGSYKLEILMNGTKVNIKLTTKKIYESLTEKEKEELAKLKVFFMFMGDTKSRNKKQQFRSEIILHPEWNCIYDVGHIYWTGALQDGRDRGKFDYFCPIGWKRYAFYVTDNFDEKFKGWSIGYHGTKFAYGLSILLSGLAPGIKAVLGKGISISQSIIYASHPRYAEVKRIESKDERIFFLNGKYVQFVLQCRVLSKNIKVVGPESLGARGIAIDPNLSNDVMEWVVDTQDKDIMDFSVPNSTIVCTGLMIRVTDNHPGLLPESQWWYSSHICNYKRCCCVGIDLSELMKQRINGVKCNFIYE
;
A
#
# COMPACT_ATOMS: atom_id res chain seq x y z
N MET A 1 -16.61 -25.49 27.53
CA MET A 1 -17.89 -25.80 26.87
C MET A 1 -17.60 -26.71 25.70
N ILE A 2 -18.34 -27.80 25.52
CA ILE A 2 -18.24 -28.65 24.33
C ILE A 2 -19.43 -28.31 23.42
N ILE A 3 -19.19 -28.15 22.12
CA ILE A 3 -20.16 -27.71 21.12
C ILE A 3 -19.98 -28.57 19.87
N THR A 4 -21.06 -29.09 19.30
CA THR A 4 -21.02 -29.87 18.05
C THR A 4 -21.47 -29.00 16.89
N VAL A 5 -20.61 -28.83 15.88
CA VAL A 5 -20.85 -27.99 14.72
C VAL A 5 -20.98 -28.87 13.47
N SER A 6 -22.13 -28.87 12.81
CA SER A 6 -22.38 -29.65 11.59
C SER A 6 -22.38 -28.75 10.36
N ILE A 7 -21.58 -29.08 9.34
CA ILE A 7 -21.39 -28.25 8.14
C ILE A 7 -21.15 -29.14 6.90
N ASP A 8 -21.84 -28.88 5.79
CA ASP A 8 -21.74 -29.68 4.55
C ASP A 8 -21.89 -31.23 4.75
N ASN A 9 -22.57 -31.66 5.84
CA ASN A 9 -22.72 -33.03 6.38
C ASN A 9 -21.52 -33.64 7.14
N GLU A 10 -20.47 -32.87 7.46
CA GLU A 10 -19.43 -33.25 8.42
C GLU A 10 -19.71 -32.66 9.81
N GLU A 11 -19.31 -33.34 10.89
CA GLU A 11 -19.43 -32.83 12.27
C GLU A 11 -18.06 -32.57 12.89
N HIS A 12 -17.87 -31.36 13.42
CA HIS A 12 -16.70 -30.93 14.16
C HIS A 12 -17.06 -30.70 15.63
N ILE A 13 -16.31 -31.29 16.55
CA ILE A 13 -16.49 -31.10 17.99
C ILE A 13 -15.53 -30.00 18.46
N LEU A 14 -16.09 -28.86 18.85
CA LEU A 14 -15.34 -27.74 19.40
C LEU A 14 -15.29 -27.83 20.93
N THR A 15 -14.13 -27.57 21.51
CA THR A 15 -13.97 -27.32 22.94
C THR A 15 -13.54 -25.88 23.14
N VAL A 16 -14.34 -25.12 23.90
CA VAL A 16 -14.15 -23.70 24.18
C VAL A 16 -13.86 -23.52 25.66
N TYR A 17 -12.72 -22.93 26.02
CA TYR A 17 -12.32 -22.68 27.40
C TYR A 17 -12.78 -21.29 27.89
N PRO A 18 -12.88 -21.05 29.21
CA PRO A 18 -13.37 -19.77 29.74
C PRO A 18 -12.48 -18.59 29.30
N GLY A 19 -13.09 -17.59 28.68
CA GLY A 19 -12.41 -16.39 28.18
C GLY A 19 -11.90 -16.46 26.74
N GLU A 20 -12.12 -17.57 26.03
CA GLU A 20 -11.80 -17.68 24.60
C GLU A 20 -12.91 -17.10 23.70
N ASP A 21 -12.50 -16.54 22.57
CA ASP A 21 -13.40 -16.01 21.53
C ASP A 21 -13.96 -17.17 20.69
N PHE A 22 -15.23 -17.48 20.90
CA PHE A 22 -15.93 -18.54 20.17
C PHE A 22 -15.99 -18.29 18.66
N VAL A 23 -16.24 -17.06 18.23
CA VAL A 23 -16.36 -16.71 16.80
C VAL A 23 -15.03 -17.00 16.10
N LYS A 24 -13.92 -16.68 16.77
CA LYS A 24 -12.57 -16.94 16.27
C LYS A 24 -12.17 -18.42 16.28
N ILE A 25 -12.63 -19.22 17.26
CA ILE A 25 -12.46 -20.68 17.24
C ILE A 25 -13.24 -21.29 16.06
N LEU A 26 -14.44 -20.76 15.79
CA LEU A 26 -15.30 -21.17 14.69
C LEU A 26 -14.65 -20.84 13.33
N GLU A 27 -14.12 -19.62 13.15
CA GLU A 27 -13.34 -19.23 11.95
C GLU A 27 -12.07 -20.07 11.76
N ASN A 28 -11.32 -20.34 12.83
CA ASN A 28 -10.11 -21.17 12.74
C ASN A 28 -10.41 -22.63 12.33
N THR A 29 -11.62 -23.13 12.63
CA THR A 29 -12.02 -24.50 12.31
C THR A 29 -12.72 -24.61 10.95
N LEU A 30 -13.51 -23.59 10.57
CA LEU A 30 -14.36 -23.63 9.38
C LEU A 30 -13.84 -22.79 8.19
N GLY A 31 -12.82 -21.97 8.40
CA GLY A 31 -12.46 -20.88 7.48
C GLY A 31 -13.41 -19.68 7.61
N THR A 32 -13.42 -18.79 6.62
CA THR A 32 -14.24 -17.58 6.60
C THR A 32 -15.73 -17.89 6.82
N ILE A 33 -16.32 -17.32 7.88
CA ILE A 33 -17.73 -17.55 8.23
C ILE A 33 -18.70 -16.44 7.77
N GLN A 34 -18.21 -15.42 7.05
CA GLN A 34 -19.06 -14.30 6.60
C GLN A 34 -20.21 -14.76 5.68
N ASP A 35 -20.00 -15.82 4.88
CA ASP A 35 -21.00 -16.42 3.99
C ASP A 35 -21.73 -17.64 4.62
N CYS A 36 -21.68 -17.79 5.95
CA CYS A 36 -22.31 -18.88 6.68
C CYS A 36 -23.57 -18.42 7.42
N VAL A 37 -24.66 -19.19 7.26
CA VAL A 37 -25.85 -19.08 8.12
C VAL A 37 -25.77 -20.13 9.22
N PHE A 38 -26.03 -19.69 10.45
CA PHE A 38 -25.98 -20.53 11.65
C PHE A 38 -27.38 -20.79 12.18
N SER A 39 -27.62 -22.04 12.58
CA SER A 39 -28.85 -22.47 13.22
C SER A 39 -28.53 -23.18 14.53
N VAL A 40 -29.19 -22.80 15.61
CA VAL A 40 -29.06 -23.40 16.95
C VAL A 40 -30.44 -23.89 17.36
N ASP A 41 -30.57 -25.18 17.66
CA ASP A 41 -31.83 -25.86 17.99
C ASP A 41 -32.99 -25.60 16.99
N GLY A 42 -32.65 -25.26 15.74
CA GLY A 42 -33.58 -24.95 14.65
C GLY A 42 -33.87 -23.45 14.44
N GLU A 43 -33.48 -22.57 15.37
CA GLU A 43 -33.58 -21.12 15.21
C GLU A 43 -32.36 -20.58 14.45
N THR A 44 -32.56 -19.72 13.45
CA THR A 44 -31.46 -19.08 12.71
C THR A 44 -30.92 -17.87 13.48
N ILE A 45 -29.61 -17.83 13.73
CA ILE A 45 -28.97 -16.86 14.64
C ILE A 45 -27.85 -16.09 13.91
N PRO A 46 -27.77 -14.75 14.03
CA PRO A 46 -26.64 -13.97 13.51
C PRO A 46 -25.31 -14.37 14.13
N SER A 47 -24.22 -14.28 13.36
CA SER A 47 -22.88 -14.67 13.82
C SER A 47 -22.37 -13.89 15.04
N ALA A 48 -22.84 -12.65 15.23
CA ALA A 48 -22.55 -11.83 16.40
C ALA A 48 -23.28 -12.30 17.69
N ASP A 49 -24.43 -12.95 17.55
CA ASP A 49 -25.27 -13.39 18.68
C ASP A 49 -24.95 -14.83 19.14
N LEU A 50 -24.24 -15.61 18.31
CA LEU A 50 -23.77 -16.96 18.64
C LEU A 50 -23.12 -17.08 20.03
N PRO A 51 -22.17 -16.22 20.45
CA PRO A 51 -21.52 -16.34 21.77
C PRO A 51 -22.49 -16.19 22.95
N HIS A 52 -23.68 -15.63 22.73
CA HIS A 52 -24.72 -15.42 23.73
C HIS A 52 -25.82 -16.50 23.71
N LYS A 53 -25.83 -17.37 22.70
CA LYS A 53 -26.83 -18.44 22.49
C LYS A 53 -26.28 -19.86 22.65
N ILE A 54 -24.95 -20.03 22.70
CA ILE A 54 -24.30 -21.33 22.93
C ILE A 54 -24.28 -21.76 24.40
N SER A 55 -24.45 -23.06 24.63
CA SER A 55 -24.35 -23.71 25.94
C SER A 55 -23.58 -25.04 25.83
N HIS A 56 -23.38 -25.75 26.95
CA HIS A 56 -22.67 -27.02 26.93
C HIS A 56 -23.52 -28.10 26.24
N ASN A 57 -22.94 -28.79 25.26
CA ASN A 57 -23.59 -29.72 24.31
C ASN A 57 -24.60 -29.07 23.35
N THR A 58 -24.60 -27.74 23.19
CA THR A 58 -25.34 -27.09 22.09
C THR A 58 -24.85 -27.63 20.74
N LYS A 59 -25.80 -27.97 19.86
CA LYS A 59 -25.53 -28.32 18.46
C LYS A 59 -25.81 -27.12 17.56
N ILE A 60 -24.90 -26.87 16.62
CA ILE A 60 -24.99 -25.76 15.66
C ILE A 60 -24.97 -26.36 14.25
N GLU A 61 -26.02 -26.16 13.47
CA GLU A 61 -25.99 -26.39 12.03
C GLU A 61 -25.45 -25.14 11.32
N VAL A 62 -24.52 -25.35 10.38
CA VAL A 62 -23.91 -24.28 9.59
C VAL A 62 -24.14 -24.58 8.11
N LYS A 63 -24.74 -23.62 7.40
CA LYS A 63 -24.99 -23.71 5.96
C LYS A 63 -24.16 -22.66 5.25
N ARG A 64 -23.14 -23.12 4.51
CA ARG A 64 -22.32 -22.27 3.62
C ARG A 64 -23.10 -21.95 2.35
N TYR A 65 -23.16 -20.67 1.96
CA TYR A 65 -23.63 -20.31 0.64
C TYR A 65 -22.57 -20.64 -0.42
N ARG A 66 -22.84 -21.66 -1.25
CA ARG A 66 -21.94 -22.07 -2.35
C ARG A 66 -21.97 -21.08 -3.52
N THR A 67 -21.16 -20.03 -3.43
CA THR A 67 -20.79 -19.17 -4.57
C THR A 67 -19.92 -19.95 -5.57
N ARG A 68 -20.56 -20.61 -6.55
CA ARG A 68 -19.87 -21.28 -7.66
C ARG A 68 -19.20 -20.26 -8.58
N GLY A 69 -17.90 -20.05 -8.42
CA GLY A 69 -17.09 -19.32 -9.41
C GLY A 69 -15.68 -18.97 -8.94
N THR A 70 -14.70 -19.81 -9.28
CA THR A 70 -13.29 -19.43 -9.23
C THR A 70 -13.00 -18.36 -10.28
N TYR A 71 -12.61 -17.15 -9.86
CA TYR A 71 -12.01 -16.15 -10.74
C TYR A 71 -10.72 -15.62 -10.13
N THR A 72 -9.62 -15.98 -10.77
CA THR A 72 -8.37 -15.23 -10.70
C THR A 72 -8.47 -13.97 -11.56
N SER A 73 -7.41 -13.16 -11.51
CA SER A 73 -7.12 -11.99 -12.35
C SER A 73 -7.68 -10.63 -11.91
N PHE A 74 -6.74 -9.68 -11.95
CA PHE A 74 -6.85 -8.24 -12.16
C PHE A 74 -8.22 -7.67 -12.56
N ALA A 75 -8.50 -6.46 -12.07
CA ALA A 75 -9.07 -5.43 -12.93
C ALA A 75 -7.90 -4.86 -13.78
N PRO A 76 -7.78 -5.18 -15.09
CA PRO A 76 -6.68 -4.71 -15.91
C PRO A 76 -6.96 -3.29 -16.43
N LYS A 77 -6.13 -2.84 -17.37
CA LYS A 77 -6.37 -1.65 -18.20
C LYS A 77 -7.63 -1.84 -19.08
N GLY A 78 -8.82 -1.62 -18.49
CA GLY A 78 -10.12 -1.86 -19.12
C GLY A 78 -11.21 -2.39 -18.16
N SER A 79 -11.23 -1.92 -16.91
CA SER A 79 -12.16 -2.39 -15.87
C SER A 79 -13.63 -2.06 -16.18
N SER A 80 -14.51 -3.04 -16.00
CA SER A 80 -15.96 -2.93 -16.19
C SER A 80 -16.75 -3.41 -14.96
N LEU A 81 -17.92 -2.82 -14.73
CA LEU A 81 -18.89 -3.26 -13.72
C LEU A 81 -19.88 -4.24 -14.35
N ILE A 82 -20.20 -5.31 -13.63
CA ILE A 82 -20.98 -6.44 -14.16
C ILE A 82 -22.30 -6.57 -13.39
N ILE A 83 -23.43 -6.49 -14.09
CA ILE A 83 -24.74 -6.90 -13.56
C ILE A 83 -25.04 -8.32 -14.07
N LYS A 84 -25.47 -9.17 -13.14
CA LYS A 84 -25.96 -10.53 -13.43
C LYS A 84 -27.43 -10.60 -13.00
N SER A 85 -28.20 -11.46 -13.67
CA SER A 85 -29.53 -11.79 -13.19
C SER A 85 -29.46 -12.48 -11.83
N GLN A 86 -30.32 -12.05 -10.91
CA GLN A 86 -30.47 -12.65 -9.58
C GLN A 86 -31.36 -13.88 -9.60
N LYS A 87 -32.35 -13.93 -10.52
CA LYS A 87 -33.42 -14.95 -10.55
C LYS A 87 -33.22 -16.01 -11.63
N ASN A 88 -32.52 -15.71 -12.72
CA ASN A 88 -32.33 -16.61 -13.86
C ASN A 88 -30.91 -16.51 -14.44
N PRO A 89 -29.97 -17.41 -14.07
CA PRO A 89 -28.58 -17.34 -14.51
C PRO A 89 -28.35 -17.60 -16.01
N THR A 90 -29.40 -17.86 -16.80
CA THR A 90 -29.32 -17.95 -18.28
C THR A 90 -29.56 -16.61 -18.99
N ARG A 91 -30.00 -15.57 -18.27
CA ARG A 91 -30.13 -14.21 -18.80
C ARG A 91 -28.75 -13.61 -19.15
N PRO A 92 -28.64 -12.74 -20.17
CA PRO A 92 -27.39 -12.10 -20.54
C PRO A 92 -26.73 -11.35 -19.37
N VAL A 93 -25.40 -11.47 -19.27
CA VAL A 93 -24.60 -10.65 -18.36
C VAL A 93 -24.43 -9.26 -18.96
N ILE A 94 -24.74 -8.22 -18.20
CA ILE A 94 -24.64 -6.81 -18.64
C ILE A 94 -23.28 -6.26 -18.19
N ASN A 95 -22.53 -5.65 -19.10
CA ASN A 95 -21.18 -5.12 -18.86
C ASN A 95 -21.13 -3.60 -19.05
N ILE A 96 -20.90 -2.87 -17.95
CA ILE A 96 -20.74 -1.42 -17.94
C ILE A 96 -19.24 -1.11 -18.01
N GLU A 97 -18.72 -0.78 -19.18
CA GLU A 97 -17.31 -0.35 -19.36
C GLU A 97 -17.15 1.18 -19.25
N THR A 98 -18.19 1.90 -19.64
CA THR A 98 -18.22 3.36 -19.80
C THR A 98 -19.58 3.90 -19.39
N VAL A 99 -19.63 5.19 -19.07
CA VAL A 99 -20.86 5.92 -18.74
C VAL A 99 -21.02 7.07 -19.73
N HIS A 100 -22.26 7.35 -20.12
CA HIS A 100 -22.59 8.27 -21.22
C HIS A 100 -23.72 9.21 -20.80
N ILE A 101 -23.44 10.51 -20.73
CA ILE A 101 -24.49 11.49 -20.45
C ILE A 101 -25.27 11.77 -21.73
N SER A 102 -26.60 11.70 -21.64
CA SER A 102 -27.52 11.94 -22.76
C SER A 102 -27.47 13.39 -23.25
N CYS A 103 -27.44 13.56 -24.57
CA CYS A 103 -27.66 14.84 -25.25
C CYS A 103 -29.07 15.44 -25.05
N SER A 104 -30.01 14.66 -24.51
CA SER A 104 -31.33 15.12 -24.10
C SER A 104 -31.37 15.58 -22.64
N SER A 105 -30.25 15.54 -21.91
CA SER A 105 -30.19 16.00 -20.52
C SER A 105 -30.28 17.52 -20.41
N ASP A 106 -30.92 18.02 -19.35
CA ASP A 106 -30.90 19.44 -19.02
C ASP A 106 -29.58 19.82 -18.33
N SER A 107 -29.20 21.09 -18.42
CA SER A 107 -28.17 21.67 -17.55
C SER A 107 -28.64 21.70 -16.10
N TYR A 108 -27.77 21.36 -15.16
CA TYR A 108 -28.11 21.43 -13.73
C TYR A 108 -28.36 22.87 -13.26
N ASN A 109 -29.37 23.01 -12.41
CA ASN A 109 -29.67 24.22 -11.65
C ASN A 109 -29.96 23.78 -10.20
N GLU A 110 -29.24 24.34 -9.23
CA GLU A 110 -29.40 23.99 -7.80
C GLU A 110 -30.75 24.40 -7.18
N ASN A 111 -31.55 25.17 -7.94
CA ASN A 111 -32.88 25.66 -7.55
C ASN A 111 -34.02 24.92 -8.26
N ASP A 112 -33.71 24.01 -9.19
CA ASP A 112 -34.69 23.16 -9.85
C ASP A 112 -34.65 21.75 -9.24
N ASP A 113 -35.83 21.19 -8.95
CA ASP A 113 -35.96 19.76 -8.73
C ASP A 113 -35.60 19.02 -10.02
N MET A 114 -34.66 18.08 -9.94
CA MET A 114 -34.25 17.26 -11.08
C MET A 114 -34.42 15.77 -10.78
N THR A 115 -34.55 14.99 -11.85
CA THR A 115 -34.61 13.54 -11.82
C THR A 115 -33.70 12.97 -12.90
N GLY A 116 -33.16 11.78 -12.66
CA GLY A 116 -32.35 11.08 -13.64
C GLY A 116 -32.59 9.58 -13.63
N LEU A 117 -32.19 8.94 -14.71
CA LEU A 117 -32.14 7.49 -14.84
C LEU A 117 -30.80 7.04 -15.43
N ILE A 118 -30.41 5.80 -15.12
CA ILE A 118 -29.31 5.08 -15.78
C ILE A 118 -29.87 3.85 -16.47
N VAL A 119 -29.42 3.60 -17.69
CA VAL A 119 -29.80 2.46 -18.54
C VAL A 119 -28.76 1.36 -18.40
N TYR A 120 -29.21 0.14 -18.10
CA TYR A 120 -28.37 -1.07 -18.13
C TYR A 120 -28.69 -1.95 -19.33
N SER A 121 -29.97 -2.20 -19.64
CA SER A 121 -30.38 -2.82 -20.91
C SER A 121 -31.86 -2.52 -21.24
N PHE A 122 -32.26 -2.79 -22.48
CA PHE A 122 -33.68 -2.89 -22.85
C PHE A 122 -33.89 -4.10 -23.75
N ASP A 123 -34.92 -4.91 -23.48
CA ASP A 123 -35.20 -6.16 -24.20
C ASP A 123 -33.99 -7.13 -24.21
N ASN A 124 -33.28 -7.18 -23.07
CA ASN A 124 -31.98 -7.85 -22.86
C ASN A 124 -30.81 -7.33 -23.74
N LYS A 125 -30.99 -6.23 -24.48
CA LYS A 125 -29.98 -5.65 -25.38
C LYS A 125 -29.22 -4.54 -24.68
N GLN A 126 -27.89 -4.63 -24.74
CA GLN A 126 -26.96 -3.63 -24.19
C GLN A 126 -26.74 -2.43 -25.13
N PHE A 127 -27.23 -2.52 -26.37
CA PHE A 127 -27.29 -1.44 -27.36
C PHE A 127 -28.65 -1.50 -28.05
N PHE A 128 -29.39 -0.40 -28.09
CA PHE A 128 -30.72 -0.36 -28.69
C PHE A 128 -31.09 1.06 -29.15
N GLU A 129 -32.07 1.16 -30.06
CA GLU A 129 -32.70 2.41 -30.45
C GLU A 129 -34.19 2.32 -30.12
N LEU A 130 -34.72 3.32 -29.41
CA LEU A 130 -36.12 3.36 -28.96
C LEU A 130 -36.60 4.81 -28.97
N ASN A 131 -37.75 5.09 -29.60
CA ASN A 131 -38.25 6.45 -29.82
C ASN A 131 -37.22 7.39 -30.51
N GLY A 132 -36.43 6.83 -31.45
CA GLY A 132 -35.32 7.53 -32.12
C GLY A 132 -34.06 7.75 -31.24
N ASN A 133 -34.12 7.46 -29.94
CA ASN A 133 -33.01 7.62 -29.02
C ASN A 133 -32.11 6.38 -29.01
N ARG A 134 -30.85 6.55 -29.42
CA ARG A 134 -29.81 5.51 -29.36
C ARG A 134 -29.23 5.42 -27.96
N CYS A 135 -29.48 4.31 -27.30
CA CYS A 135 -29.06 4.03 -25.93
C CYS A 135 -28.11 2.84 -25.86
N ARG A 136 -27.31 2.82 -24.81
CA ARG A 136 -26.44 1.70 -24.46
C ARG A 136 -26.36 1.52 -22.95
N THR A 137 -25.83 0.40 -22.50
CA THR A 137 -25.43 0.19 -21.10
C THR A 137 -24.57 1.35 -20.60
N GLY A 138 -24.85 1.84 -19.39
CA GLY A 138 -24.18 3.01 -18.80
C GLY A 138 -24.71 4.38 -19.28
N TYR A 139 -25.78 4.43 -20.07
CA TYR A 139 -26.35 5.69 -20.55
C TYR A 139 -27.19 6.37 -19.46
N VAL A 140 -26.86 7.61 -19.11
CA VAL A 140 -27.49 8.41 -18.03
C VAL A 140 -28.23 9.60 -18.64
N LEU A 141 -29.47 9.81 -18.22
CA LEU A 141 -30.31 10.94 -18.61
C LEU A 141 -30.69 11.74 -17.34
N ILE A 142 -30.61 13.07 -17.39
CA ILE A 142 -30.98 13.96 -16.28
C ILE A 142 -31.91 15.08 -16.79
N LYS A 143 -33.05 15.30 -16.13
CA LYS A 143 -34.04 16.33 -16.49
C LYS A 143 -34.52 17.10 -15.27
N ALA A 144 -34.83 18.39 -15.42
CA ALA A 144 -35.65 19.11 -14.46
C ALA A 144 -37.08 18.53 -14.49
N THR A 145 -37.70 18.32 -13.32
CA THR A 145 -39.01 17.65 -13.21
C THR A 145 -40.10 18.39 -13.99
N LYS A 146 -40.11 19.73 -13.90
CA LYS A 146 -40.97 20.64 -14.67
C LYS A 146 -40.96 20.40 -16.19
N ASN A 147 -39.83 19.94 -16.75
CA ASN A 147 -39.67 19.74 -18.19
C ASN A 147 -40.30 18.43 -18.70
N ILE A 148 -40.73 17.53 -17.81
CA ILE A 148 -41.30 16.21 -18.15
C ILE A 148 -42.74 15.97 -17.64
N GLU A 149 -43.34 16.94 -16.93
CA GLU A 149 -44.68 16.80 -16.32
C GLU A 149 -45.80 16.44 -17.31
N HIS A 150 -45.64 16.86 -18.57
CA HIS A 150 -46.60 16.63 -19.64
C HIS A 150 -46.68 15.17 -20.11
N ALA A 151 -45.64 14.35 -19.86
CA ALA A 151 -45.57 12.98 -20.39
C ALA A 151 -46.48 11.97 -19.68
N LYS A 152 -46.86 12.24 -18.42
CA LYS A 152 -47.85 11.52 -17.59
C LYS A 152 -47.86 10.00 -17.79
N SER A 153 -46.90 9.31 -17.16
CA SER A 153 -46.86 7.85 -17.09
C SER A 153 -47.94 7.30 -16.16
N ASN A 154 -48.39 6.08 -16.48
CA ASN A 154 -49.29 5.31 -15.65
C ASN A 154 -48.56 4.57 -14.50
N GLN A 155 -47.22 4.66 -14.43
CA GLN A 155 -46.38 3.95 -13.46
C GLN A 155 -45.42 4.90 -12.73
N GLY A 156 -45.90 5.45 -11.62
CA GLY A 156 -45.12 6.36 -10.77
C GLY A 156 -45.02 7.79 -11.33
N VAL A 157 -44.75 8.75 -10.45
CA VAL A 157 -44.93 10.18 -10.76
C VAL A 157 -43.75 10.80 -11.51
N VAL A 158 -42.52 10.58 -11.04
CA VAL A 158 -41.34 11.31 -11.54
C VAL A 158 -40.52 10.47 -12.52
N HIS A 159 -40.02 9.30 -12.08
CA HIS A 159 -39.24 8.40 -12.95
C HIS A 159 -40.05 7.81 -14.09
N GLY A 160 -41.35 7.53 -13.88
CA GLY A 160 -42.26 7.09 -14.96
C GLY A 160 -42.41 8.17 -16.03
N ASN A 161 -42.65 9.43 -15.63
CA ASN A 161 -42.70 10.57 -16.55
C ASN A 161 -41.38 10.72 -17.34
N LEU A 162 -40.22 10.59 -16.68
CA LEU A 162 -38.91 10.68 -17.34
C LEU A 162 -38.75 9.58 -18.40
N PHE A 163 -39.10 8.34 -18.04
CA PHE A 163 -39.01 7.19 -18.94
C PHE A 163 -39.91 7.34 -20.15
N LYS A 164 -41.20 7.66 -19.92
CA LYS A 164 -42.20 7.81 -20.97
C LYS A 164 -41.93 9.03 -21.87
N TRP A 165 -41.42 10.12 -21.30
CA TRP A 165 -40.98 11.29 -22.07
C TRP A 165 -39.86 10.93 -23.07
N PHE A 166 -38.87 10.14 -22.62
CA PHE A 166 -37.69 9.83 -23.44
C PHE A 166 -37.93 8.66 -24.40
N PHE A 167 -38.57 7.58 -23.93
CA PHE A 167 -38.75 6.33 -24.68
C PHE A 167 -40.14 6.17 -25.34
N GLY A 168 -41.07 7.11 -25.15
CA GLY A 168 -42.38 7.12 -25.78
C GLY A 168 -43.35 6.01 -25.34
N ILE A 169 -42.93 5.15 -24.41
CA ILE A 169 -43.69 3.99 -23.90
C ILE A 169 -43.71 4.01 -22.36
N GLU A 170 -44.65 3.26 -21.77
CA GLU A 170 -44.60 2.99 -20.32
C GLU A 170 -43.39 2.09 -19.97
N PRO A 171 -42.81 2.22 -18.76
CA PRO A 171 -41.79 1.29 -18.28
C PRO A 171 -42.37 -0.10 -18.06
N ASP A 172 -41.60 -1.15 -18.39
CA ASP A 172 -41.98 -2.54 -18.15
C ASP A 172 -40.75 -3.44 -17.99
N ASN A 173 -40.98 -4.74 -17.77
CA ASN A 173 -39.98 -5.78 -17.49
C ASN A 173 -38.90 -5.96 -18.58
N ARG A 174 -39.02 -5.29 -19.73
CA ARG A 174 -37.96 -5.24 -20.75
C ARG A 174 -36.83 -4.29 -20.36
N PHE A 175 -37.10 -3.26 -19.55
CA PHE A 175 -36.10 -2.28 -19.12
C PHE A 175 -35.36 -2.75 -17.87
N VAL A 176 -34.03 -2.59 -17.89
CA VAL A 176 -33.15 -2.78 -16.74
C VAL A 176 -32.35 -1.49 -16.57
N GLY A 177 -32.38 -0.89 -15.38
CA GLY A 177 -31.90 0.46 -15.13
C GLY A 177 -32.41 0.96 -13.77
N ALA A 178 -31.93 2.11 -13.32
CA ALA A 178 -32.28 2.65 -12.00
C ALA A 178 -32.49 4.16 -12.02
N GLY A 179 -33.22 4.71 -11.04
CA GLY A 179 -33.68 6.10 -11.01
C GLY A 179 -33.28 6.87 -9.76
N PHE A 180 -32.81 8.10 -9.94
CA PHE A 180 -32.38 9.02 -8.88
C PHE A 180 -33.03 10.41 -9.03
N SER A 181 -32.90 11.25 -8.01
CA SER A 181 -33.39 12.64 -8.02
C SER A 181 -32.44 13.58 -7.27
N LEU A 182 -32.43 14.85 -7.67
CA LEU A 182 -31.70 15.95 -7.05
C LEU A 182 -32.75 16.95 -6.56
N GLN A 183 -32.93 17.08 -5.24
CA GLN A 183 -33.98 17.89 -4.62
C GLN A 183 -33.47 18.47 -3.29
N ASP A 184 -33.81 19.71 -2.93
CA ASP A 184 -33.35 20.36 -1.68
C ASP A 184 -31.82 20.33 -1.46
N LYS A 185 -31.04 20.43 -2.55
CA LYS A 185 -29.57 20.23 -2.59
C LYS A 185 -29.10 18.85 -2.06
N LYS A 186 -29.96 17.83 -2.12
CA LYS A 186 -29.71 16.44 -1.69
C LYS A 186 -29.98 15.47 -2.84
N THR A 187 -29.10 14.47 -2.98
CA THR A 187 -29.30 13.31 -3.84
C THR A 187 -30.23 12.30 -3.18
N LYS A 188 -31.24 11.81 -3.91
CA LYS A 188 -32.13 10.72 -3.50
C LYS A 188 -31.98 9.58 -4.51
N PHE A 189 -31.71 8.37 -4.02
CA PHE A 189 -31.32 7.22 -4.84
C PHE A 189 -32.34 6.09 -4.77
N ASN A 190 -33.61 6.43 -5.02
CA ASN A 190 -34.70 5.47 -4.92
C ASN A 190 -35.75 5.63 -6.01
N SER A 191 -36.14 4.49 -6.61
CA SER A 191 -37.19 4.40 -7.61
C SER A 191 -38.04 3.15 -7.37
N GLY A 192 -39.36 3.32 -7.31
CA GLY A 192 -40.30 2.20 -7.35
C GLY A 192 -40.76 1.82 -8.77
N VAL A 193 -40.19 2.45 -9.80
CA VAL A 193 -40.61 2.30 -11.21
C VAL A 193 -39.65 1.39 -11.96
N PHE A 194 -38.34 1.57 -11.76
CA PHE A 194 -37.29 0.75 -12.40
C PHE A 194 -36.86 -0.40 -11.50
N ASN A 195 -37.85 -1.11 -10.98
CA ASN A 195 -37.68 -2.28 -10.11
C ASN A 195 -38.86 -3.20 -10.44
N SER A 196 -38.77 -3.90 -11.58
CA SER A 196 -39.77 -4.90 -11.91
C SER A 196 -39.43 -6.18 -11.16
N ARG A 197 -40.45 -6.76 -10.54
CA ARG A 197 -40.32 -8.05 -9.86
C ARG A 197 -39.90 -9.17 -10.82
N ASN A 198 -40.14 -9.00 -12.13
CA ASN A 198 -40.12 -10.03 -13.16
C ASN A 198 -39.16 -9.73 -14.35
N ASP A 199 -38.19 -8.81 -14.21
CA ASP A 199 -37.13 -8.61 -15.20
C ASP A 199 -35.93 -9.57 -15.03
N ASP A 200 -35.90 -10.32 -13.92
CA ASP A 200 -34.85 -11.21 -13.43
C ASP A 200 -33.56 -10.53 -12.90
N TYR A 201 -33.43 -9.20 -12.94
CA TYR A 201 -32.22 -8.48 -12.50
C TYR A 201 -32.38 -7.75 -11.16
N HIS A 202 -33.55 -7.16 -10.87
CA HIS A 202 -33.73 -6.40 -9.63
C HIS A 202 -34.16 -7.28 -8.44
N ASP A 203 -33.73 -6.90 -7.23
CA ASP A 203 -34.00 -7.61 -5.97
C ASP A 203 -35.44 -7.44 -5.47
N GLY A 204 -36.05 -6.28 -5.70
CA GLY A 204 -37.35 -5.89 -5.17
C GLY A 204 -37.30 -4.65 -4.29
N GLU A 205 -36.12 -4.13 -3.97
CA GLU A 205 -35.93 -2.92 -3.16
C GLU A 205 -36.06 -1.63 -3.95
N ARG A 206 -36.59 -0.59 -3.29
CA ARG A 206 -36.77 0.72 -3.93
C ARG A 206 -35.48 1.53 -3.98
N SER A 207 -34.46 1.14 -3.21
CA SER A 207 -33.22 1.89 -3.07
C SER A 207 -32.14 1.30 -3.94
N MET A 208 -31.39 2.15 -4.64
CA MET A 208 -30.16 1.75 -5.34
C MET A 208 -29.15 1.12 -4.39
N SER A 209 -28.33 0.22 -4.91
CA SER A 209 -27.17 -0.30 -4.19
C SER A 209 -26.08 0.77 -4.00
N ARG A 210 -25.18 0.53 -3.04
CA ARG A 210 -23.99 1.36 -2.82
C ARG A 210 -23.15 1.56 -4.09
N ASP A 211 -23.08 0.56 -4.96
CA ASP A 211 -22.30 0.60 -6.20
C ASP A 211 -23.05 1.39 -7.31
N GLU A 212 -24.39 1.29 -7.38
CA GLU A 212 -25.22 2.13 -8.27
C GLU A 212 -25.12 3.61 -7.86
N ILE A 213 -25.19 3.88 -6.55
CA ILE A 213 -24.99 5.19 -5.95
C ILE A 213 -23.58 5.72 -6.28
N SER A 214 -22.55 4.89 -6.16
CA SER A 214 -21.17 5.29 -6.46
C SER A 214 -20.96 5.61 -7.95
N LEU A 215 -21.57 4.82 -8.83
CA LEU A 215 -21.55 5.03 -10.28
C LEU A 215 -22.23 6.35 -10.68
N ILE A 216 -23.38 6.66 -10.09
CA ILE A 216 -24.12 7.90 -10.36
C ILE A 216 -23.46 9.12 -9.71
N MET A 217 -22.93 9.00 -8.49
CA MET A 217 -22.15 10.08 -7.86
C MET A 217 -20.90 10.41 -8.67
N TYR A 218 -20.20 9.41 -9.21
CA TYR A 218 -19.08 9.64 -10.12
C TYR A 218 -19.52 10.33 -11.41
N ALA A 219 -20.66 9.93 -11.99
CA ALA A 219 -21.23 10.62 -13.16
C ALA A 219 -21.57 12.09 -12.88
N LEU A 220 -22.09 12.39 -11.69
CA LEU A 220 -22.35 13.77 -11.25
C LEU A 220 -21.05 14.55 -11.01
N GLU A 221 -20.02 13.98 -10.36
CA GLU A 221 -18.72 14.65 -10.21
C GLU A 221 -18.02 14.92 -11.55
N GLU A 222 -18.10 14.00 -12.52
CA GLU A 222 -17.60 14.18 -13.89
C GLU A 222 -18.37 15.27 -14.66
N LEU A 223 -19.68 15.39 -14.42
CA LEU A 223 -20.53 16.47 -14.93
C LEU A 223 -20.18 17.86 -14.34
N PHE A 224 -19.68 17.93 -13.09
CA PHE A 224 -19.41 19.18 -12.35
C PHE A 224 -17.91 19.56 -12.25
N LYS A 225 -17.11 19.30 -13.27
CA LYS A 225 -15.68 19.63 -13.22
C LYS A 225 -15.41 21.14 -13.19
N ASN A 226 -14.58 21.56 -12.24
CA ASN A 226 -14.12 22.95 -12.05
C ASN A 226 -15.26 23.99 -11.96
N GLY A 227 -16.39 23.61 -11.35
CA GLY A 227 -17.55 24.51 -11.17
C GLY A 227 -18.33 24.79 -12.47
N LYS A 228 -18.15 23.97 -13.51
CA LYS A 228 -18.88 24.06 -14.77
C LYS A 228 -19.63 22.76 -15.04
N TRP A 229 -20.83 22.87 -15.60
CA TRP A 229 -21.57 21.74 -16.14
C TRP A 229 -21.00 21.35 -17.52
N ILE A 230 -20.63 20.09 -17.70
CA ILE A 230 -20.14 19.57 -18.98
C ILE A 230 -21.28 18.78 -19.65
N THR A 231 -21.73 19.21 -20.83
CA THR A 231 -22.74 18.46 -21.58
C THR A 231 -22.13 17.26 -22.29
N ASN A 232 -22.85 16.13 -22.23
CA ASN A 232 -22.60 14.91 -23.00
C ASN A 232 -21.23 14.21 -22.81
N PRO A 233 -20.54 14.27 -21.64
CA PRO A 233 -19.31 13.53 -21.47
C PRO A 233 -19.56 12.02 -21.59
N THR A 234 -18.56 11.34 -22.15
CA THR A 234 -18.39 9.89 -22.08
C THR A 234 -17.08 9.62 -21.37
N PHE A 235 -17.10 8.82 -20.31
CA PHE A 235 -15.92 8.49 -19.52
C PHE A 235 -15.84 7.00 -19.24
N SER A 236 -14.61 6.51 -19.06
CA SER A 236 -14.33 5.09 -18.77
C SER A 236 -14.32 4.85 -17.26
N LEU A 237 -14.82 3.70 -16.83
CA LEU A 237 -14.66 3.28 -15.44
C LEU A 237 -13.19 2.94 -15.14
N SER A 238 -12.38 2.64 -16.16
CA SER A 238 -10.92 2.49 -16.05
C SER A 238 -10.16 3.79 -15.74
N THR A 239 -10.82 4.93 -15.63
CA THR A 239 -10.22 6.24 -15.26
C THR A 239 -10.68 6.76 -13.90
N MET A 240 -11.50 6.00 -13.17
CA MET A 240 -12.06 6.39 -11.87
C MET A 240 -11.04 6.31 -10.73
N HIS A 241 -10.44 7.44 -10.34
CA HIS A 241 -9.45 7.51 -9.26
C HIS A 241 -10.09 7.43 -7.85
N ARG A 242 -9.63 6.49 -7.01
CA ARG A 242 -10.16 6.17 -5.67
C ARG A 242 -9.81 7.17 -4.55
N SER A 243 -10.00 8.48 -4.75
CA SER A 243 -9.43 9.49 -3.83
C SER A 243 -10.30 9.93 -2.64
N ARG A 244 -11.56 9.46 -2.46
CA ARG A 244 -12.45 9.96 -1.40
C ARG A 244 -13.38 9.00 -0.63
N TYR A 245 -13.32 7.68 -0.82
CA TYR A 245 -14.13 6.72 -0.03
C TYR A 245 -13.33 5.45 0.37
N ASN A 246 -13.71 4.83 1.49
CA ASN A 246 -13.02 3.66 2.05
C ASN A 246 -13.16 2.41 1.17
N PRO A 247 -12.06 1.62 0.97
CA PRO A 247 -12.10 0.37 0.25
C PRO A 247 -12.65 -0.78 1.10
N GLY A 248 -13.48 -1.63 0.51
CA GLY A 248 -14.02 -2.85 1.14
C GLY A 248 -15.11 -3.49 0.27
N ASP A 249 -15.96 -2.66 -0.31
CA ASP A 249 -17.12 -3.08 -1.09
C ASP A 249 -16.79 -3.16 -2.59
N LEU A 250 -16.83 -4.39 -3.12
CA LEU A 250 -17.04 -4.72 -4.52
C LEU A 250 -17.87 -6.02 -4.57
N LEU A 251 -19.15 -5.89 -4.22
CA LEU A 251 -20.17 -6.90 -4.41
C LEU A 251 -21.13 -6.43 -5.50
N PRO A 252 -21.78 -7.33 -6.26
CA PRO A 252 -22.58 -6.94 -7.41
C PRO A 252 -23.67 -5.93 -7.05
N LEU A 253 -23.99 -5.10 -8.04
CA LEU A 253 -25.07 -4.12 -7.98
C LEU A 253 -26.36 -4.82 -7.45
N GLN A 254 -26.89 -4.26 -6.36
CA GLN A 254 -28.01 -4.70 -5.51
C GLN A 254 -27.71 -5.79 -4.43
N ASN A 255 -27.19 -5.32 -3.29
CA ASN A 255 -27.34 -5.83 -1.92
C ASN A 255 -27.15 -4.64 -0.93
N HIS A 256 -27.86 -4.58 0.21
CA HIS A 256 -27.69 -3.50 1.21
C HIS A 256 -28.20 -3.86 2.63
N PRO A 257 -27.53 -3.41 3.72
CA PRO A 257 -28.23 -2.63 4.77
C PRO A 257 -27.43 -1.37 5.24
N GLN A 258 -27.96 -0.63 6.24
CA GLN A 258 -27.69 0.81 6.51
C GLN A 258 -26.63 1.13 7.60
N SER A 259 -26.15 2.40 7.72
CA SER A 259 -26.69 3.38 8.70
C SER A 259 -26.12 4.82 8.50
N THR A 260 -26.66 5.83 9.21
CA THR A 260 -26.56 7.29 8.88
C THR A 260 -26.06 8.20 10.00
N ILE A 261 -25.36 9.30 9.68
CA ILE A 261 -25.13 10.48 10.56
C ILE A 261 -25.28 11.79 9.76
N ASN A 262 -25.81 12.85 10.40
CA ASN A 262 -25.99 14.20 9.84
C ASN A 262 -25.48 15.28 10.83
N LYS A 263 -25.24 16.53 10.41
CA LYS A 263 -24.63 17.61 11.25
C LYS A 263 -25.45 18.90 11.25
N ASP A 264 -25.68 19.50 12.44
CA ASP A 264 -25.59 20.95 12.76
C ASP A 264 -26.26 21.29 14.13
N THR A 265 -25.63 22.15 14.95
CA THR A 265 -26.21 23.21 15.82
C THR A 265 -25.17 23.81 16.81
N LYS A 266 -25.45 24.98 17.42
CA LYS A 266 -24.66 25.62 18.49
C LYS A 266 -25.57 26.36 19.50
N SER A 267 -25.36 26.14 20.80
CA SER A 267 -25.86 26.98 21.90
C SER A 267 -25.02 26.79 23.18
N GLY A 268 -25.33 27.54 24.25
CA GLY A 268 -24.63 27.41 25.54
C GLY A 268 -24.90 26.10 26.27
N ASP A 269 -26.15 25.60 26.21
CA ASP A 269 -26.51 24.30 26.78
C ASP A 269 -25.99 23.15 25.88
N ASP A 270 -25.86 23.39 24.57
CA ASP A 270 -25.18 22.47 23.65
C ASP A 270 -23.69 22.33 23.96
N MET A 271 -23.00 23.37 24.43
CA MET A 271 -21.62 23.22 24.91
C MET A 271 -21.54 22.27 26.12
N GLN A 272 -22.53 22.25 27.01
CA GLN A 272 -22.56 21.28 28.12
C GLN A 272 -22.98 19.86 27.67
N ARG A 273 -23.66 19.72 26.53
CA ARG A 273 -24.11 18.43 25.97
C ARG A 273 -23.13 17.79 25.00
N PHE A 274 -22.34 18.59 24.27
CA PHE A 274 -21.47 18.11 23.17
C PHE A 274 -19.98 18.44 23.34
N ALA A 275 -19.58 19.28 24.30
CA ALA A 275 -18.15 19.49 24.60
C ALA A 275 -17.66 18.56 25.73
N ILE A 276 -16.39 18.17 25.66
CA ILE A 276 -15.75 17.27 26.63
C ILE A 276 -14.95 18.11 27.64
N ASN A 277 -15.15 17.86 28.95
CA ASN A 277 -14.35 18.49 29.99
C ASN A 277 -12.93 17.88 30.01
N ALA A 278 -11.97 18.62 29.45
CA ALA A 278 -10.58 18.19 29.30
C ALA A 278 -9.90 17.83 30.63
N GLN A 279 -10.18 18.54 31.73
CA GLN A 279 -9.59 18.23 33.04
C GLN A 279 -10.09 16.88 33.55
N HIS A 280 -11.41 16.66 33.51
CA HIS A 280 -12.00 15.38 33.91
C HIS A 280 -11.51 14.21 33.04
N THR A 281 -11.22 14.44 31.75
CA THR A 281 -10.55 13.43 30.91
C THR A 281 -9.13 13.14 31.38
N VAL A 282 -8.30 14.16 31.64
CA VAL A 282 -6.93 14.00 32.14
C VAL A 282 -6.91 13.30 33.51
N ASP A 283 -7.77 13.71 34.44
CA ASP A 283 -7.85 13.13 35.78
C ASP A 283 -8.24 11.64 35.71
N ARG A 284 -9.20 11.28 34.84
CA ARG A 284 -9.57 9.88 34.60
C ARG A 284 -8.46 9.08 33.91
N MET A 285 -7.67 9.69 33.04
CA MET A 285 -6.50 9.03 32.43
C MET A 285 -5.40 8.78 33.47
N ALA A 286 -5.08 9.76 34.31
CA ALA A 286 -4.11 9.60 35.39
C ALA A 286 -4.58 8.59 36.46
N ALA A 287 -5.87 8.55 36.77
CA ALA A 287 -6.45 7.58 37.71
C ALA A 287 -6.29 6.10 37.27
N MET A 288 -6.12 5.84 35.97
CA MET A 288 -5.78 4.51 35.44
C MET A 288 -4.30 4.11 35.62
N LYS A 289 -3.47 5.01 36.18
CA LYS A 289 -2.03 4.81 36.44
C LYS A 289 -1.21 4.34 35.22
N PRO A 290 -1.37 4.94 34.02
CA PRO A 290 -0.41 4.72 32.94
C PRO A 290 0.96 5.29 33.32
N HIS A 291 2.03 4.79 32.71
CA HIS A 291 3.40 5.22 33.03
C HIS A 291 3.62 6.72 32.76
N VAL A 292 3.03 7.25 31.68
CA VAL A 292 3.00 8.69 31.36
C VAL A 292 1.66 9.02 30.70
N VAL A 293 1.06 10.16 31.05
CA VAL A 293 -0.04 10.79 30.30
C VAL A 293 0.52 11.98 29.53
N ILE A 294 0.31 12.04 28.22
CA ILE A 294 0.65 13.21 27.39
C ILE A 294 -0.63 13.72 26.74
N PHE A 295 -0.98 14.99 26.99
CA PHE A 295 -2.22 15.59 26.52
C PHE A 295 -1.92 16.87 25.72
N LEU A 296 -2.15 16.85 24.42
CA LEU A 296 -1.79 17.93 23.49
C LEU A 296 -3.06 18.63 22.99
N LEU A 297 -3.18 19.94 23.24
CA LEU A 297 -4.36 20.74 22.97
C LEU A 297 -4.07 21.86 21.96
N ASP A 298 -4.28 21.55 20.67
CA ASP A 298 -4.24 22.53 19.58
C ASP A 298 -5.62 23.21 19.42
N CYS A 299 -5.92 24.12 20.36
CA CYS A 299 -7.16 24.89 20.39
C CYS A 299 -6.97 26.29 21.01
N CYS A 300 -7.89 27.20 20.68
CA CYS A 300 -7.97 28.53 21.29
C CYS A 300 -8.35 28.43 22.79
N ARG A 301 -7.88 29.37 23.61
CA ARG A 301 -8.15 29.41 25.06
C ARG A 301 -8.88 30.68 25.49
N ASN A 302 -9.73 31.23 24.62
CA ASN A 302 -10.47 32.48 24.81
C ASN A 302 -12.00 32.33 24.79
N TYR A 303 -12.54 31.14 25.11
CA TYR A 303 -13.99 30.91 25.14
C TYR A 303 -14.72 31.86 26.10
N TRP A 304 -15.88 32.33 25.65
CA TRP A 304 -16.81 33.18 26.39
C TRP A 304 -18.00 32.33 26.87
N VAL A 305 -18.29 32.39 28.16
CA VAL A 305 -19.48 31.75 28.76
C VAL A 305 -20.35 32.86 29.35
N PRO A 306 -21.62 33.02 28.90
CA PRO A 306 -22.53 33.98 29.53
C PRO A 306 -22.94 33.47 30.92
N ALA A 307 -22.52 34.18 31.96
CA ALA A 307 -22.96 33.90 33.33
C ALA A 307 -24.48 34.14 33.46
N ARG A 308 -25.27 33.07 33.65
CA ARG A 308 -26.71 33.16 33.92
C ARG A 308 -26.97 33.75 35.33
N GLY A 309 -27.02 35.07 35.42
CA GLY A 309 -27.88 35.76 36.38
C GLY A 309 -27.31 36.10 37.76
N ARG A 310 -26.33 37.01 37.83
CA ARG A 310 -26.20 38.02 38.89
C ARG A 310 -25.54 39.28 38.31
N ARG A 311 -25.93 40.47 38.77
CA ARG A 311 -25.25 41.73 38.39
C ARG A 311 -24.02 41.91 39.28
N GLY A 312 -22.85 42.11 38.67
CA GLY A 312 -21.63 42.55 39.38
C GLY A 312 -20.64 41.45 39.77
N ASP A 313 -20.44 40.43 38.94
CA ASP A 313 -19.36 39.45 39.09
C ASP A 313 -18.59 39.28 37.76
N GLU A 314 -17.30 38.93 37.82
CA GLU A 314 -16.35 39.17 36.71
C GLU A 314 -16.35 38.12 35.58
N SER A 315 -15.90 38.54 34.39
CA SER A 315 -15.85 37.67 33.21
C SER A 315 -14.73 36.63 33.29
N ILE A 316 -15.07 35.37 33.53
CA ILE A 316 -14.10 34.25 33.44
C ILE A 316 -13.70 34.04 31.97
N LYS A 317 -12.44 34.34 31.64
CA LYS A 317 -11.89 34.22 30.28
C LYS A 317 -11.26 32.84 30.05
N GLY A 318 -11.90 32.02 29.23
CA GLY A 318 -11.27 30.87 28.57
C GLY A 318 -11.20 29.56 29.37
N LEU A 319 -10.42 28.62 28.82
CA LEU A 319 -10.10 27.34 29.48
C LEU A 319 -9.28 27.63 30.75
N HIS A 320 -9.93 27.39 31.90
CA HIS A 320 -9.42 27.63 33.26
C HIS A 320 -8.07 26.92 33.50
N HIS A 321 -7.37 27.29 34.58
CA HIS A 321 -6.07 26.71 34.88
C HIS A 321 -6.16 25.20 35.14
N MET A 322 -5.67 24.40 34.19
CA MET A 322 -5.63 22.94 34.29
C MET A 322 -4.45 22.48 35.16
N THR A 323 -4.68 21.44 35.95
CA THR A 323 -3.65 20.77 36.75
C THR A 323 -3.19 19.48 36.06
N ALA A 324 -1.88 19.21 36.10
CA ALA A 324 -1.32 17.93 35.68
C ALA A 324 -1.19 17.02 36.92
N PRO A 325 -1.86 15.86 36.98
CA PRO A 325 -1.58 14.84 37.98
C PRO A 325 -0.16 14.25 37.82
N SER A 326 0.31 13.50 38.81
CA SER A 326 1.61 12.80 38.72
C SER A 326 1.71 11.94 37.44
N GLY A 327 2.88 11.94 36.79
CA GLY A 327 3.11 11.29 35.49
C GLY A 327 2.45 11.99 34.29
N THR A 328 1.87 13.19 34.45
CA THR A 328 1.14 13.88 33.37
C THR A 328 1.91 15.08 32.80
N LEU A 329 1.85 15.24 31.48
CA LEU A 329 2.29 16.41 30.71
C LEU A 329 1.14 16.93 29.86
N ILE A 330 0.72 18.17 30.10
CA ILE A 330 -0.31 18.88 29.33
C ILE A 330 0.37 19.99 28.55
N ALA A 331 0.20 20.05 27.24
CA ALA A 331 0.71 21.12 26.39
C ALA A 331 -0.41 21.74 25.55
N PHE A 332 -0.39 23.08 25.45
CA PHE A 332 -1.38 23.89 24.77
C PHE A 332 -0.71 24.66 23.63
N ALA A 333 -1.38 24.76 22.48
CA ALA A 333 -0.91 25.58 21.36
C ALA A 333 -0.82 27.09 21.67
N CYS A 334 -1.56 27.57 22.68
CA CYS A 334 -1.53 28.97 23.10
C CYS A 334 -1.59 29.15 24.63
N ALA A 335 -1.18 30.33 25.09
CA ALA A 335 -1.20 30.75 26.48
C ALA A 335 -2.65 30.95 27.01
N PRO A 336 -2.87 30.94 28.34
CA PRO A 336 -4.19 31.19 28.92
C PRO A 336 -4.80 32.51 28.42
N GLY A 337 -6.09 32.50 28.05
CA GLY A 337 -6.80 33.69 27.58
C GLY A 337 -6.42 34.19 26.18
N LYS A 338 -5.56 33.48 25.43
CA LYS A 338 -5.14 33.83 24.06
C LYS A 338 -5.82 32.94 23.00
N THR A 339 -5.73 33.37 21.75
CA THR A 339 -6.09 32.63 20.54
C THR A 339 -4.84 32.03 19.88
N THR A 340 -5.04 31.04 19.02
CA THR A 340 -4.10 30.72 17.93
C THR A 340 -4.33 31.68 16.76
N PRO A 341 -3.30 32.11 16.00
CA PRO A 341 -3.50 32.90 14.78
C PRO A 341 -4.19 32.09 13.68
N ASP A 342 -5.12 32.70 12.94
CA ASP A 342 -5.87 32.05 11.84
C ASP A 342 -5.01 31.75 10.58
N ARG A 343 -3.73 32.13 10.56
CA ARG A 343 -2.87 32.10 9.37
C ARG A 343 -1.55 31.38 9.64
N SER A 344 -1.54 30.07 9.37
CA SER A 344 -0.32 29.29 9.15
C SER A 344 0.27 29.60 7.77
N SER A 345 1.59 29.54 7.62
CA SER A 345 2.22 29.51 6.28
C SER A 345 2.07 28.15 5.58
N ASP A 346 1.64 27.11 6.30
CA ASP A 346 1.31 25.79 5.75
C ASP A 346 -0.21 25.72 5.48
N PRO A 347 -0.66 25.52 4.22
CA PRO A 347 -2.08 25.41 3.90
C PRO A 347 -2.74 24.11 4.41
N LYS A 348 -1.99 23.19 5.04
CA LYS A 348 -2.50 21.90 5.56
C LYS A 348 -2.64 21.84 7.08
N ASN A 349 -1.82 22.57 7.84
CA ASN A 349 -1.72 22.43 9.30
C ASN A 349 -1.71 23.77 10.04
N GLY A 350 -2.35 23.80 11.22
CA GLY A 350 -2.16 24.88 12.19
C GLY A 350 -0.72 24.96 12.70
N ILE A 351 -0.28 26.15 13.11
CA ILE A 351 1.12 26.48 13.42
C ILE A 351 1.73 25.56 14.48
N PHE A 352 0.95 25.15 15.49
CA PHE A 352 1.43 24.22 16.52
C PHE A 352 1.64 22.81 15.96
N THR A 353 0.62 22.23 15.32
CA THR A 353 0.72 20.92 14.65
C THR A 353 1.85 20.89 13.60
N LYS A 354 2.02 21.94 12.79
CA LYS A 354 3.10 22.09 11.79
C LYS A 354 4.48 21.84 12.40
N TYR A 355 4.80 22.50 13.51
CA TYR A 355 6.10 22.34 14.17
C TYR A 355 6.19 21.11 15.06
N LEU A 356 5.07 20.63 15.62
CA LEU A 356 5.05 19.35 16.33
C LEU A 356 5.49 18.20 15.41
N LEU A 357 4.90 18.10 14.22
CA LEU A 357 5.25 17.08 13.22
C LEU A 357 6.72 17.11 12.79
N LYS A 358 7.34 18.31 12.74
CA LYS A 358 8.77 18.50 12.42
C LYS A 358 9.71 17.86 13.45
N HIS A 359 9.34 17.81 14.73
CA HIS A 359 10.23 17.39 15.83
C HIS A 359 9.84 16.07 16.50
N ILE A 360 8.56 15.68 16.48
CA ILE A 360 8.03 14.55 17.27
C ILE A 360 8.59 13.17 16.89
N THR A 361 9.08 13.01 15.66
CA THR A 361 9.67 11.75 15.16
C THR A 361 11.17 11.63 15.39
N THR A 362 11.82 12.59 16.06
CA THR A 362 13.28 12.58 16.25
C THR A 362 13.72 11.47 17.21
N SER A 363 14.43 10.46 16.70
CA SER A 363 15.02 9.39 17.54
C SER A 363 15.98 9.95 18.59
N GLY A 364 15.91 9.40 19.80
CA GLY A 364 16.79 9.75 20.92
C GLY A 364 16.50 11.11 21.57
N VAL A 365 15.35 11.73 21.32
CA VAL A 365 14.98 13.03 21.91
C VAL A 365 13.75 12.90 22.81
N ASP A 366 13.89 13.42 24.02
CA ASP A 366 12.85 13.51 25.05
C ASP A 366 11.69 14.46 24.65
N ILE A 367 10.47 14.16 25.12
CA ILE A 367 9.26 14.94 24.81
C ILE A 367 9.32 16.39 25.30
N GLU A 368 9.89 16.68 26.47
CA GLU A 368 10.05 18.05 26.93
C GLU A 368 11.11 18.80 26.11
N GLN A 369 12.14 18.12 25.61
CA GLN A 369 13.06 18.68 24.61
C GLN A 369 12.36 18.93 23.26
N ILE A 370 11.51 18.02 22.79
CA ILE A 370 10.69 18.18 21.58
C ILE A 370 9.80 19.42 21.73
N LEU A 371 9.00 19.51 22.79
CA LEU A 371 8.10 20.65 23.03
C LEU A 371 8.86 21.98 23.20
N ARG A 372 10.07 21.96 23.76
CA ARG A 372 10.96 23.15 23.79
C ARG A 372 11.44 23.57 22.40
N ARG A 373 11.67 22.64 21.47
CA ARG A 373 12.00 22.95 20.05
C ARG A 373 10.77 23.50 19.33
N VAL A 374 9.61 22.86 19.50
CA VAL A 374 8.32 23.29 18.94
C VAL A 374 7.98 24.73 19.37
N ALA A 375 8.06 25.05 20.67
CA ALA A 375 7.77 26.38 21.17
C ALA A 375 8.73 27.47 20.65
N ARG A 376 10.02 27.14 20.47
CA ARG A 376 11.01 28.06 19.88
C ARG A 376 10.68 28.40 18.43
N ASP A 377 10.39 27.38 17.63
CA ASP A 377 10.09 27.55 16.21
C ASP A 377 8.79 28.36 16.02
N ILE A 378 7.76 28.10 16.82
CA ILE A 378 6.48 28.84 16.81
C ILE A 378 6.67 30.32 17.20
N ALA A 379 7.45 30.59 18.25
CA ALA A 379 7.77 31.97 18.64
C ALA A 379 8.52 32.72 17.53
N SER A 380 9.35 32.01 16.75
CA SER A 380 10.10 32.57 15.62
C SER A 380 9.26 32.80 14.36
N GLU A 381 8.26 31.99 14.06
CA GLU A 381 7.34 32.25 12.92
C GLU A 381 6.33 33.35 13.26
N THR A 382 5.87 33.40 14.51
CA THR A 382 4.78 34.31 14.93
C THR A 382 5.25 35.60 15.59
N ASN A 383 6.55 35.90 15.60
CA ASN A 383 7.14 37.05 16.31
C ASN A 383 6.71 37.14 17.80
N ASN A 384 6.50 35.99 18.46
CA ASN A 384 5.94 35.82 19.81
C ASN A 384 4.43 36.10 19.97
N GLU A 385 3.64 36.30 18.89
CA GLU A 385 2.17 36.41 18.99
C GLU A 385 1.54 35.09 19.50
N GLN A 386 2.07 33.94 19.07
CA GLN A 386 1.69 32.63 19.59
C GLN A 386 2.76 32.10 20.55
N GLN A 387 2.36 31.84 21.79
CA GLN A 387 3.21 31.23 22.82
C GLN A 387 2.56 29.94 23.33
N PRO A 388 3.07 28.76 22.94
CA PRO A 388 2.64 27.49 23.51
C PRO A 388 2.96 27.41 25.00
N PHE A 389 2.04 26.82 25.77
CA PHE A 389 2.16 26.69 27.23
C PHE A 389 2.18 25.21 27.64
N ARG A 390 2.87 24.86 28.73
CA ARG A 390 2.84 23.48 29.25
C ARG A 390 2.81 23.42 30.78
N VAL A 391 2.16 22.39 31.30
CA VAL A 391 2.14 21.99 32.71
C VAL A 391 2.61 20.54 32.76
N SER A 392 3.61 20.24 33.59
CA SER A 392 4.26 18.93 33.64
C SER A 392 4.40 18.47 35.09
N SER A 393 4.21 17.18 35.30
CA SER A 393 4.43 16.47 36.57
C SER A 393 4.94 15.05 36.29
N ILE A 394 5.66 14.89 35.18
CA ILE A 394 6.47 13.71 34.84
C ILE A 394 7.64 13.63 35.83
N SER A 395 7.98 12.42 36.25
CA SER A 395 9.06 12.11 37.22
C SER A 395 10.26 11.39 36.59
N GLU A 396 10.12 10.97 35.34
CA GLU A 396 11.04 10.19 34.54
C GLU A 396 12.12 11.08 33.90
N ASP A 397 13.39 10.66 33.97
CA ASP A 397 14.55 11.43 33.46
C ASP A 397 14.44 11.80 31.97
N ASN A 398 13.84 10.92 31.14
CA ASN A 398 13.60 11.13 29.71
C ASN A 398 12.37 10.34 29.25
N VAL A 399 11.47 10.97 28.49
CA VAL A 399 10.34 10.27 27.85
C VAL A 399 10.46 10.39 26.33
N TYR A 400 11.04 9.36 25.70
CA TYR A 400 11.28 9.32 24.25
C TYR A 400 10.04 8.90 23.47
N VAL A 401 9.70 9.66 22.43
CA VAL A 401 8.69 9.23 21.43
C VAL A 401 9.29 8.20 20.45
N VAL A 402 10.60 8.26 20.21
CA VAL A 402 11.35 7.34 19.33
C VAL A 402 12.73 7.01 19.95
N PRO A 403 13.10 5.72 20.18
CA PRO A 403 14.37 5.31 20.80
C PRO A 403 15.52 4.96 19.79
N PRO A 404 16.75 4.63 20.26
CA PRO A 404 17.92 4.21 19.44
C PRO A 404 18.29 2.69 19.51
N ASP A 405 19.20 2.21 18.63
CA ASP A 405 19.41 0.77 18.28
C ASP A 405 20.88 0.20 18.37
N ALA A 406 21.04 -1.15 18.47
CA ALA A 406 22.30 -1.94 18.30
C ALA A 406 22.03 -3.49 18.07
N CYS A 407 23.01 -4.42 18.17
CA CYS A 407 23.03 -5.84 17.63
C CYS A 407 23.69 -6.91 18.59
N THR A 408 23.53 -8.27 18.64
CA THR A 408 22.73 -9.37 17.97
C THR A 408 22.89 -10.79 18.64
N ASP A 409 21.83 -11.58 18.97
CA ASP A 409 21.79 -13.09 18.96
C ASP A 409 20.39 -13.77 19.24
N TYR A 410 20.23 -15.05 18.79
CA TYR A 410 19.07 -16.00 18.83
C TYR A 410 17.82 -15.74 17.94
N VAL A 411 17.18 -16.85 17.48
CA VAL A 411 16.14 -16.86 16.43
C VAL A 411 14.92 -17.72 16.80
N GLN A 412 13.71 -17.20 16.62
CA GLN A 412 12.45 -17.96 16.50
C GLN A 412 11.47 -17.27 15.53
N ASN A 413 10.69 -18.07 14.79
CA ASN A 413 9.64 -17.72 13.82
C ASN A 413 9.54 -16.23 13.42
N GLY A 414 10.26 -15.85 12.36
CA GLY A 414 10.09 -14.58 11.68
C GLY A 414 10.63 -13.33 12.41
N SER A 415 11.25 -13.47 13.58
CA SER A 415 11.93 -12.36 14.25
C SER A 415 13.35 -12.73 14.68
N TYR A 416 14.29 -11.81 14.45
CA TYR A 416 15.66 -11.94 14.94
C TYR A 416 15.75 -11.25 16.31
N LYS A 417 16.04 -12.02 17.35
CA LYS A 417 16.38 -11.48 18.66
C LYS A 417 17.86 -11.10 18.68
N LEU A 418 18.19 -10.24 19.64
CA LEU A 418 19.27 -9.30 19.46
C LEU A 418 19.93 -8.97 20.82
N GLU A 419 20.66 -9.91 21.42
CA GLU A 419 21.40 -9.66 22.66
C GLU A 419 22.60 -8.73 22.45
N ILE A 420 22.78 -7.81 23.40
CA ILE A 420 23.84 -6.79 23.43
C ILE A 420 24.27 -6.60 24.88
N LEU A 421 25.54 -6.29 25.11
CA LEU A 421 26.02 -5.80 26.40
C LEU A 421 26.24 -4.29 26.33
N MET A 422 25.48 -3.53 27.13
CA MET A 422 25.67 -2.10 27.32
C MET A 422 25.94 -1.85 28.81
N ASN A 423 27.07 -1.20 29.12
CA ASN A 423 27.55 -0.94 30.48
C ASN A 423 27.57 -2.18 31.40
N GLY A 424 27.87 -3.36 30.84
CA GLY A 424 27.90 -4.64 31.56
C GLY A 424 26.54 -5.35 31.70
N THR A 425 25.44 -4.67 31.40
CA THR A 425 24.08 -5.23 31.49
C THR A 425 23.62 -5.76 30.13
N LYS A 426 22.98 -6.93 30.12
CA LYS A 426 22.38 -7.54 28.92
C LYS A 426 21.10 -6.82 28.52
N VAL A 427 21.05 -6.31 27.29
CA VAL A 427 19.87 -5.72 26.67
C VAL A 427 19.43 -6.61 25.49
N ASN A 428 18.13 -6.87 25.39
CA ASN A 428 17.52 -7.68 24.33
C ASN A 428 16.75 -6.76 23.36
N ILE A 429 17.31 -6.49 22.18
CA ILE A 429 16.59 -5.80 21.10
C ILE A 429 15.90 -6.85 20.20
N LYS A 430 14.97 -6.43 19.34
CA LYS A 430 14.19 -7.30 18.44
C LYS A 430 14.03 -6.66 17.05
N LEU A 431 14.84 -7.07 16.08
CA LEU A 431 14.68 -6.61 14.70
C LEU A 431 13.35 -7.11 14.14
N THR A 432 12.50 -6.17 13.75
CA THR A 432 11.11 -6.43 13.41
C THR A 432 10.80 -5.82 12.04
N THR A 433 10.91 -6.64 10.98
CA THR A 433 10.61 -6.29 9.57
C THR A 433 9.21 -5.72 9.34
N LYS A 434 8.30 -5.92 10.31
CA LYS A 434 6.91 -5.47 10.30
C LYS A 434 6.78 -3.95 10.16
N LYS A 435 7.62 -3.13 10.81
CA LYS A 435 7.40 -1.68 10.90
C LYS A 435 7.55 -0.96 9.55
N ILE A 436 8.49 -1.42 8.71
CA ILE A 436 8.65 -0.96 7.32
C ILE A 436 7.53 -1.57 6.45
N TYR A 437 7.23 -2.86 6.61
CA TYR A 437 6.12 -3.51 5.89
C TYR A 437 4.75 -2.85 6.16
N GLU A 438 4.57 -2.22 7.32
CA GLU A 438 3.33 -1.51 7.70
C GLU A 438 3.23 -0.09 7.13
N SER A 439 4.35 0.59 6.85
CA SER A 439 4.36 1.95 6.30
C SER A 439 4.39 2.02 4.77
N LEU A 440 4.81 0.95 4.10
CA LEU A 440 4.76 0.81 2.64
C LEU A 440 3.32 0.74 2.11
N THR A 441 3.09 1.12 0.85
CA THR A 441 1.81 0.89 0.15
C THR A 441 1.66 -0.57 -0.27
N GLU A 442 0.44 -1.05 -0.57
CA GLU A 442 0.21 -2.46 -0.94
C GLU A 442 1.04 -2.93 -2.15
N LYS A 443 1.25 -2.08 -3.15
CA LYS A 443 2.15 -2.35 -4.30
C LYS A 443 3.59 -2.59 -3.84
N GLU A 444 4.06 -1.82 -2.87
CA GLU A 444 5.40 -1.93 -2.32
C GLU A 444 5.51 -3.10 -1.34
N LYS A 445 4.43 -3.49 -0.66
CA LYS A 445 4.34 -4.74 0.12
C LYS A 445 4.34 -5.98 -0.78
N GLU A 446 3.71 -5.92 -1.95
CA GLU A 446 3.76 -6.97 -2.98
C GLU A 446 5.18 -7.12 -3.54
N GLU A 447 5.81 -6.03 -3.97
CA GLU A 447 7.19 -6.03 -4.44
C GLU A 447 8.18 -6.41 -3.31
N LEU A 448 7.92 -6.02 -2.06
CA LEU A 448 8.67 -6.47 -0.88
C LEU A 448 8.38 -7.93 -0.54
N ALA A 449 7.22 -8.51 -0.86
CA ALA A 449 6.93 -9.93 -0.69
C ALA A 449 7.75 -10.76 -1.70
N LYS A 450 7.81 -10.32 -2.97
CA LYS A 450 8.72 -10.86 -3.99
C LYS A 450 10.20 -10.75 -3.58
N LEU A 451 10.56 -9.81 -2.69
CA LEU A 451 11.89 -9.68 -2.06
C LEU A 451 12.04 -10.36 -0.68
N LYS A 452 10.97 -10.69 0.04
CA LYS A 452 11.00 -11.29 1.39
C LYS A 452 11.66 -12.67 1.34
N VAL A 453 11.22 -13.44 0.35
CA VAL A 453 11.89 -14.55 -0.35
C VAL A 453 13.41 -14.39 -0.41
N PHE A 454 13.87 -13.27 -0.96
CA PHE A 454 15.27 -13.00 -1.21
C PHE A 454 16.02 -12.71 0.10
N PHE A 455 15.45 -11.91 1.00
CA PHE A 455 15.99 -11.68 2.35
C PHE A 455 16.13 -12.97 3.18
N MET A 456 15.18 -13.90 3.08
CA MET A 456 15.25 -15.20 3.77
C MET A 456 16.46 -16.04 3.34
N PHE A 457 16.92 -15.92 2.10
CA PHE A 457 18.09 -16.64 1.62
C PHE A 457 19.43 -16.03 2.05
N MET A 458 19.47 -14.77 2.54
CA MET A 458 20.70 -14.02 2.74
C MET A 458 21.50 -14.30 4.02
N GLY A 459 21.61 -15.58 4.40
CA GLY A 459 22.55 -16.08 5.41
C GLY A 459 22.03 -16.12 6.84
N ASP A 460 22.46 -17.16 7.57
CA ASP A 460 22.25 -17.30 9.01
C ASP A 460 22.91 -16.14 9.77
N THR A 461 22.24 -15.72 10.83
CA THR A 461 22.75 -14.85 11.91
C THR A 461 24.22 -15.08 12.27
N LYS A 462 24.70 -16.34 12.36
CA LYS A 462 26.09 -16.64 12.74
C LYS A 462 27.15 -16.16 11.73
N SER A 463 26.83 -15.96 10.45
CA SER A 463 27.77 -15.35 9.49
C SER A 463 27.87 -13.83 9.61
N ARG A 464 26.89 -13.18 10.25
CA ARG A 464 26.83 -11.72 10.45
C ARG A 464 27.85 -11.24 11.49
N ASN A 465 28.12 -12.05 12.51
CA ASN A 465 29.01 -11.72 13.64
C ASN A 465 30.49 -11.50 13.27
N LYS A 466 30.90 -11.65 12.00
CA LYS A 466 32.30 -11.45 11.57
C LYS A 466 32.65 -10.08 10.97
N LYS A 467 31.70 -9.24 10.51
CA LYS A 467 32.00 -7.87 10.03
C LYS A 467 30.81 -6.86 10.12
N GLN A 468 30.90 -5.98 11.13
CA GLN A 468 30.46 -4.55 11.18
C GLN A 468 28.96 -4.16 11.09
N GLN A 469 28.72 -2.88 11.42
CA GLN A 469 27.46 -2.15 11.59
C GLN A 469 27.14 -1.22 10.38
N PHE A 470 26.07 -0.42 10.50
CA PHE A 470 25.72 0.82 9.74
C PHE A 470 24.73 0.76 8.57
N ARG A 471 23.51 0.27 8.84
CA ARG A 471 22.26 0.78 8.26
C ARG A 471 21.09 0.43 9.19
N SER A 472 20.27 1.41 9.58
CA SER A 472 19.06 1.15 10.38
C SER A 472 17.94 0.53 9.54
N GLU A 473 17.64 1.11 8.38
CA GLU A 473 16.56 0.66 7.50
C GLU A 473 16.96 0.59 6.01
N ILE A 474 16.60 -0.51 5.35
CA ILE A 474 16.64 -0.63 3.88
C ILE A 474 15.28 -0.20 3.34
N ILE A 475 15.21 1.04 2.86
CA ILE A 475 14.02 1.61 2.23
C ILE A 475 14.08 1.33 0.72
N LEU A 476 13.00 0.78 0.15
CA LEU A 476 12.87 0.59 -1.30
C LEU A 476 12.44 1.91 -1.97
N HIS A 477 12.56 2.01 -3.30
CA HIS A 477 11.93 3.10 -4.06
C HIS A 477 11.16 2.56 -5.27
N PRO A 478 10.03 1.83 -5.10
CA PRO A 478 9.50 0.95 -6.14
C PRO A 478 8.90 1.64 -7.38
N GLU A 479 8.79 2.96 -7.38
CA GLU A 479 8.56 3.77 -8.59
C GLU A 479 9.73 3.69 -9.60
N TRP A 480 10.95 3.43 -9.12
CA TRP A 480 12.17 3.25 -9.91
C TRP A 480 12.54 1.76 -10.10
N ASN A 481 11.63 0.83 -9.77
CA ASN A 481 11.75 -0.57 -10.19
C ASN A 481 11.58 -0.66 -11.72
N CYS A 482 12.29 -1.59 -12.34
CA CYS A 482 12.27 -1.74 -13.81
C CYS A 482 12.47 -3.21 -14.19
N ILE A 483 11.75 -3.69 -15.20
CA ILE A 483 12.04 -4.96 -15.86
C ILE A 483 12.73 -4.61 -17.17
N TYR A 484 13.89 -5.22 -17.41
CA TYR A 484 14.68 -4.98 -18.62
C TYR A 484 14.43 -6.09 -19.65
N ASP A 485 13.90 -5.67 -20.80
CA ASP A 485 13.45 -6.54 -21.90
C ASP A 485 14.00 -6.02 -23.26
N VAL A 486 13.74 -6.78 -24.33
CA VAL A 486 14.21 -6.50 -25.70
C VAL A 486 13.84 -5.08 -26.12
N GLY A 487 14.85 -4.29 -26.51
CA GLY A 487 14.71 -2.87 -26.85
C GLY A 487 15.27 -1.90 -25.80
N HIS A 488 15.40 -2.31 -24.53
CA HIS A 488 15.99 -1.46 -23.47
C HIS A 488 17.53 -1.56 -23.36
N ILE A 489 18.19 -2.09 -24.38
CA ILE A 489 19.48 -2.81 -24.28
C ILE A 489 20.76 -1.98 -24.26
N TYR A 490 20.73 -0.70 -24.67
CA TYR A 490 21.94 0.07 -24.93
C TYR A 490 21.74 1.56 -24.59
N TRP A 491 22.70 2.13 -23.86
CA TRP A 491 22.70 3.56 -23.52
C TRP A 491 24.13 4.10 -23.38
N THR A 492 24.57 4.92 -24.33
CA THR A 492 25.84 5.66 -24.26
C THR A 492 25.68 7.01 -23.56
N GLY A 493 26.58 7.31 -22.62
CA GLY A 493 26.64 8.60 -21.92
C GLY A 493 25.39 9.03 -21.13
N ALA A 494 25.20 10.34 -21.00
CA ALA A 494 23.94 10.92 -20.51
C ALA A 494 22.87 10.80 -21.58
N LEU A 495 21.67 10.33 -21.21
CA LEU A 495 20.71 9.88 -22.21
C LEU A 495 20.04 11.01 -22.98
N GLN A 496 19.35 10.61 -24.05
CA GLN A 496 18.22 11.36 -24.62
C GLN A 496 17.04 11.53 -23.64
N ASP A 497 17.06 10.88 -22.45
CA ASP A 497 16.18 11.16 -21.29
C ASP A 497 16.71 12.25 -20.33
N GLY A 498 17.92 12.77 -20.58
CA GLY A 498 18.55 13.84 -19.80
C GLY A 498 19.26 13.40 -18.51
N ARG A 499 19.14 12.13 -18.07
CA ARG A 499 19.72 11.69 -16.78
C ARG A 499 21.17 11.19 -16.90
N ASP A 500 21.97 11.60 -15.92
CA ASP A 500 23.39 11.29 -15.80
C ASP A 500 23.65 9.84 -15.34
N ARG A 501 24.53 9.13 -16.06
CA ARG A 501 24.95 7.73 -15.76
C ARG A 501 26.45 7.60 -15.48
N GLY A 502 27.17 8.71 -15.39
CA GLY A 502 28.60 8.80 -15.13
C GLY A 502 29.48 8.82 -16.37
N LYS A 503 30.73 8.37 -16.22
CA LYS A 503 31.78 8.42 -17.25
C LYS A 503 31.76 7.21 -18.19
N PHE A 504 31.37 6.04 -17.67
CA PHE A 504 31.35 4.78 -18.42
C PHE A 504 29.93 4.47 -18.90
N ASP A 505 29.82 3.82 -20.06
CA ASP A 505 28.54 3.45 -20.64
C ASP A 505 27.80 2.40 -19.81
N TYR A 506 26.47 2.43 -19.87
CA TYR A 506 25.62 1.65 -18.97
C TYR A 506 24.61 0.80 -19.72
N PHE A 507 24.82 -0.52 -19.68
CA PHE A 507 24.02 -1.51 -20.40
C PHE A 507 22.99 -2.14 -19.49
N CYS A 508 21.72 -2.02 -19.85
CA CYS A 508 20.62 -2.70 -19.16
C CYS A 508 20.46 -4.12 -19.75
N PRO A 509 20.70 -5.19 -18.98
CA PRO A 509 20.62 -6.55 -19.51
C PRO A 509 19.17 -6.98 -19.70
N ILE A 510 18.86 -7.67 -20.80
CA ILE A 510 17.61 -8.45 -20.89
C ILE A 510 17.62 -9.51 -19.77
N GLY A 511 16.46 -9.81 -19.19
CA GLY A 511 16.31 -10.93 -18.27
C GLY A 511 16.47 -10.60 -16.78
N TRP A 512 16.56 -9.31 -16.43
CA TRP A 512 16.69 -8.85 -15.04
C TRP A 512 15.57 -7.88 -14.63
N LYS A 513 15.10 -8.01 -13.39
CA LYS A 513 14.26 -7.03 -12.70
C LYS A 513 15.12 -6.27 -11.68
N ARG A 514 15.14 -4.94 -11.82
CA ARG A 514 15.73 -4.01 -10.86
C ARG A 514 14.72 -3.69 -9.78
N TYR A 515 15.11 -3.93 -8.53
CA TYR A 515 14.47 -3.37 -7.35
C TYR A 515 15.29 -2.18 -6.85
N ALA A 516 14.69 -1.01 -6.76
CA ALA A 516 15.37 0.22 -6.38
C ALA A 516 15.50 0.37 -4.86
N PHE A 517 16.60 0.96 -4.39
CA PHE A 517 16.73 1.44 -3.02
C PHE A 517 16.60 2.95 -2.97
N TYR A 518 15.84 3.46 -1.99
CA TYR A 518 15.89 4.86 -1.62
C TYR A 518 17.23 5.14 -0.91
N VAL A 519 17.87 6.25 -1.28
CA VAL A 519 19.24 6.62 -0.86
C VAL A 519 19.45 8.14 -0.65
N THR A 520 18.54 8.98 -1.12
CA THR A 520 18.42 10.44 -0.90
C THR A 520 17.24 10.96 -1.74
N ASP A 521 16.65 12.10 -1.38
CA ASP A 521 15.67 12.80 -2.21
C ASP A 521 16.32 13.43 -3.47
N ASN A 522 17.50 14.04 -3.32
CA ASN A 522 18.22 14.72 -4.41
C ASN A 522 19.09 13.74 -5.23
N PHE A 523 18.49 12.66 -5.75
CA PHE A 523 19.22 11.55 -6.37
C PHE A 523 20.12 11.98 -7.54
N ASP A 524 19.56 12.66 -8.54
CA ASP A 524 20.30 13.03 -9.76
C ASP A 524 21.35 14.12 -9.52
N GLU A 525 21.20 14.94 -8.48
CA GLU A 525 22.22 15.90 -8.03
C GLU A 525 23.38 15.17 -7.32
N LYS A 526 23.07 14.34 -6.33
CA LYS A 526 24.08 13.60 -5.52
C LYS A 526 24.93 12.66 -6.37
N PHE A 527 24.31 12.00 -7.36
CA PHE A 527 24.97 11.00 -8.22
C PHE A 527 25.40 11.53 -9.60
N LYS A 528 25.39 12.86 -9.81
CA LYS A 528 25.92 13.49 -11.02
C LYS A 528 27.40 13.14 -11.24
N GLY A 529 27.74 12.60 -12.41
CA GLY A 529 29.07 12.10 -12.74
C GLY A 529 29.47 10.77 -12.09
N TRP A 530 28.59 10.09 -11.33
CA TRP A 530 28.87 8.77 -10.75
C TRP A 530 28.49 7.66 -11.73
N SER A 531 29.45 6.82 -12.09
CA SER A 531 29.25 5.69 -13.01
C SER A 531 28.43 4.58 -12.35
N ILE A 532 27.58 3.91 -13.11
CA ILE A 532 26.85 2.73 -12.60
C ILE A 532 27.73 1.48 -12.79
N GLY A 533 27.74 0.60 -11.80
CA GLY A 533 28.39 -0.70 -11.88
C GLY A 533 27.71 -1.74 -11.00
N TYR A 534 28.18 -2.98 -11.12
CA TYR A 534 27.56 -4.17 -10.57
C TYR A 534 28.53 -4.97 -9.68
N HIS A 535 28.02 -5.53 -8.59
CA HIS A 535 28.78 -6.37 -7.66
C HIS A 535 28.05 -7.70 -7.43
N GLY A 536 28.62 -8.79 -7.96
CA GLY A 536 28.17 -10.15 -7.68
C GLY A 536 28.60 -10.59 -6.29
N THR A 537 27.71 -11.20 -5.52
CA THR A 537 28.04 -11.75 -4.20
C THR A 537 27.23 -13.01 -3.89
N LYS A 538 27.60 -13.71 -2.82
CA LYS A 538 26.83 -14.85 -2.29
C LYS A 538 25.60 -14.34 -1.55
N PHE A 539 24.50 -15.10 -1.58
CA PHE A 539 23.30 -14.80 -0.79
C PHE A 539 23.70 -14.61 0.68
N ALA A 540 24.51 -15.52 1.23
CA ALA A 540 24.97 -15.50 2.62
C ALA A 540 25.73 -14.23 3.09
N TYR A 541 26.10 -13.34 2.16
CA TYR A 541 26.71 -12.03 2.46
C TYR A 541 25.88 -10.83 1.99
N GLY A 542 24.84 -11.03 1.18
CA GLY A 542 24.08 -9.93 0.58
C GLY A 542 23.44 -9.01 1.63
N LEU A 543 22.88 -9.58 2.70
CA LEU A 543 22.24 -8.78 3.76
C LEU A 543 23.27 -8.01 4.60
N SER A 544 24.42 -8.61 4.93
CA SER A 544 25.49 -7.89 5.62
C SER A 544 26.12 -6.80 4.74
N ILE A 545 26.19 -7.00 3.42
CA ILE A 545 26.66 -5.95 2.51
C ILE A 545 25.64 -4.80 2.42
N LEU A 546 24.34 -5.09 2.39
CA LEU A 546 23.28 -4.07 2.36
C LEU A 546 23.11 -3.31 3.70
N LEU A 547 23.50 -3.93 4.82
CA LEU A 547 23.38 -3.36 6.18
C LEU A 547 24.71 -2.82 6.76
N SER A 548 25.86 -3.11 6.15
CA SER A 548 27.17 -2.69 6.68
C SER A 548 28.12 -2.13 5.62
N GLY A 549 27.78 -2.20 4.33
CA GLY A 549 28.62 -1.75 3.22
C GLY A 549 29.56 -2.83 2.65
N LEU A 550 30.40 -2.42 1.69
CA LEU A 550 31.31 -3.34 0.96
C LEU A 550 32.71 -3.38 1.55
N ALA A 551 33.17 -4.56 1.96
CA ALA A 551 34.58 -4.82 2.28
C ALA A 551 35.42 -5.03 1.00
N PRO A 552 36.70 -4.64 0.95
CA PRO A 552 37.58 -4.92 -0.18
C PRO A 552 37.87 -6.42 -0.33
N GLY A 553 38.14 -6.84 -1.56
CA GLY A 553 38.38 -8.25 -1.90
C GLY A 553 39.73 -8.76 -1.39
N ILE A 554 39.71 -9.81 -0.55
CA ILE A 554 40.91 -10.43 0.04
C ILE A 554 41.84 -11.04 -1.04
N LYS A 555 41.29 -11.42 -2.21
CA LYS A 555 42.03 -11.97 -3.36
C LYS A 555 41.59 -11.31 -4.67
N ALA A 556 41.65 -9.98 -4.72
CA ALA A 556 41.37 -9.20 -5.93
C ALA A 556 42.53 -9.33 -6.94
N VAL A 557 42.22 -9.65 -8.20
CA VAL A 557 43.22 -9.95 -9.25
C VAL A 557 43.91 -8.69 -9.74
N LEU A 558 43.19 -7.57 -9.83
CA LEU A 558 43.69 -6.27 -10.28
C LEU A 558 44.16 -5.34 -9.13
N GLY A 559 44.39 -5.89 -7.92
CA GLY A 559 44.90 -5.15 -6.76
C GLY A 559 43.88 -4.83 -5.66
N LYS A 560 44.35 -4.31 -4.53
CA LYS A 560 43.54 -4.05 -3.30
C LYS A 560 42.46 -2.99 -3.56
N GLY A 561 41.19 -3.40 -3.42
CA GLY A 561 40.03 -2.51 -3.46
C GLY A 561 38.72 -3.30 -3.48
N ILE A 562 37.62 -2.63 -3.82
CA ILE A 562 36.33 -3.29 -4.10
C ILE A 562 36.27 -3.60 -5.59
N SER A 563 36.00 -4.86 -5.94
CA SER A 563 35.77 -5.26 -7.33
C SER A 563 34.32 -4.95 -7.73
N ILE A 564 34.17 -4.24 -8.85
CA ILE A 564 32.90 -3.88 -9.51
C ILE A 564 33.04 -4.21 -11.00
N SER A 565 31.94 -4.43 -11.73
CA SER A 565 31.94 -4.55 -13.18
C SER A 565 30.87 -3.67 -13.82
N GLN A 566 31.17 -3.10 -14.99
CA GLN A 566 30.16 -2.49 -15.86
C GLN A 566 29.24 -3.54 -16.52
N SER A 567 29.70 -4.78 -16.70
CA SER A 567 28.87 -5.89 -17.18
C SER A 567 28.27 -6.66 -16.02
N ILE A 568 26.94 -6.65 -15.94
CA ILE A 568 26.18 -7.59 -15.09
C ILE A 568 26.17 -9.01 -15.67
N ILE A 569 26.36 -9.20 -16.98
CA ILE A 569 26.58 -10.54 -17.55
C ILE A 569 27.85 -11.13 -16.91
N TYR A 570 28.94 -10.36 -16.83
CA TYR A 570 30.16 -10.73 -16.11
C TYR A 570 29.95 -10.87 -14.58
N ALA A 571 29.36 -9.87 -13.92
CA ALA A 571 29.17 -9.88 -12.46
C ALA A 571 28.20 -10.97 -11.97
N SER A 572 27.27 -11.42 -12.83
CA SER A 572 26.39 -12.56 -12.57
C SER A 572 27.04 -13.93 -12.80
N HIS A 573 28.33 -13.99 -13.13
CA HIS A 573 29.03 -15.27 -13.20
C HIS A 573 29.07 -15.96 -11.82
N PRO A 574 28.84 -17.28 -11.72
CA PRO A 574 28.72 -18.00 -10.45
C PRO A 574 29.95 -17.98 -9.50
N ARG A 575 31.12 -17.55 -9.97
CA ARG A 575 32.29 -17.24 -9.11
C ARG A 575 32.03 -16.04 -8.20
N TYR A 576 31.20 -15.09 -8.64
CA TYR A 576 30.90 -13.83 -7.97
C TYR A 576 29.48 -13.86 -7.41
N ALA A 577 28.47 -14.07 -8.25
CA ALA A 577 27.06 -14.11 -7.86
C ALA A 577 26.53 -15.55 -7.71
N GLU A 578 26.18 -15.94 -6.49
CA GLU A 578 25.62 -17.27 -6.23
C GLU A 578 24.29 -17.50 -6.98
N VAL A 579 24.15 -18.66 -7.63
CA VAL A 579 22.87 -19.14 -8.17
C VAL A 579 22.23 -20.05 -7.13
N LYS A 580 20.94 -19.82 -6.83
CA LYS A 580 20.22 -20.62 -5.82
C LYS A 580 18.97 -21.25 -6.41
N ARG A 581 18.80 -22.56 -6.18
CA ARG A 581 17.56 -23.27 -6.49
C ARG A 581 16.52 -22.96 -5.41
N ILE A 582 15.28 -22.75 -5.82
CA ILE A 582 14.10 -22.63 -4.94
C ILE A 582 13.64 -24.05 -4.56
N GLU A 583 13.29 -24.28 -3.30
CA GLU A 583 12.81 -25.60 -2.85
C GLU A 583 11.35 -25.80 -3.25
N SER A 584 10.92 -27.04 -3.55
CA SER A 584 9.59 -27.27 -4.13
C SER A 584 8.39 -27.09 -3.17
N LYS A 585 8.67 -26.89 -1.87
CA LYS A 585 7.69 -26.38 -0.89
C LYS A 585 7.49 -24.85 -1.01
N ASP A 586 8.52 -24.16 -1.49
CA ASP A 586 8.65 -22.70 -1.57
C ASP A 586 8.31 -22.17 -2.97
N GLU A 587 8.41 -22.99 -4.03
CA GLU A 587 8.03 -22.63 -5.42
C GLU A 587 6.70 -21.84 -5.47
N ARG A 588 5.64 -22.33 -4.81
CA ARG A 588 4.31 -21.68 -4.75
C ARG A 588 4.22 -20.39 -3.93
N ILE A 589 5.22 -20.10 -3.10
CA ILE A 589 5.31 -18.91 -2.25
C ILE A 589 6.15 -17.82 -2.93
N PHE A 590 6.99 -18.20 -3.89
CA PHE A 590 8.08 -17.37 -4.40
C PHE A 590 7.72 -16.76 -5.76
N PHE A 591 7.42 -17.61 -6.76
CA PHE A 591 6.94 -17.23 -8.10
C PHE A 591 6.24 -18.46 -8.70
N LEU A 592 5.05 -18.34 -9.30
CA LEU A 592 4.17 -19.43 -9.76
C LEU A 592 4.85 -20.54 -10.59
N ASN A 593 5.98 -20.25 -11.26
CA ASN A 593 6.73 -21.19 -12.10
C ASN A 593 8.25 -21.24 -11.78
N GLY A 594 8.74 -20.46 -10.81
CA GLY A 594 10.17 -20.16 -10.64
C GLY A 594 10.98 -21.26 -9.93
N LYS A 595 12.07 -21.75 -10.54
CA LYS A 595 12.92 -22.80 -9.95
C LYS A 595 14.32 -22.34 -9.54
N TYR A 596 14.89 -21.34 -10.20
CA TYR A 596 16.22 -20.80 -9.89
C TYR A 596 16.19 -19.28 -9.82
N VAL A 597 16.89 -18.72 -8.83
CA VAL A 597 17.03 -17.28 -8.59
C VAL A 597 18.50 -16.90 -8.43
N GLN A 598 18.87 -15.75 -8.96
CA GLN A 598 20.19 -15.15 -8.84
C GLN A 598 20.06 -13.63 -8.67
N PHE A 599 21.01 -13.02 -7.97
CA PHE A 599 21.06 -11.57 -7.79
C PHE A 599 22.45 -10.97 -8.01
N VAL A 600 22.48 -9.67 -8.27
CA VAL A 600 23.68 -8.83 -8.34
C VAL A 600 23.33 -7.46 -7.72
N LEU A 601 24.23 -6.87 -6.94
CA LEU A 601 24.01 -5.52 -6.40
C LEU A 601 24.32 -4.48 -7.47
N GLN A 602 23.45 -3.48 -7.66
CA GLN A 602 23.73 -2.31 -8.48
C GLN A 602 24.25 -1.17 -7.59
N CYS A 603 25.36 -0.57 -7.98
CA CYS A 603 26.00 0.52 -7.28
C CYS A 603 26.20 1.74 -8.18
N ARG A 604 26.08 2.95 -7.61
CA ARG A 604 26.73 4.15 -8.15
C ARG A 604 28.15 4.21 -7.58
N VAL A 605 29.13 4.52 -8.43
CA VAL A 605 30.55 4.64 -8.10
C VAL A 605 31.05 6.02 -8.51
N LEU A 606 31.68 6.75 -7.59
CA LEU A 606 32.24 8.06 -7.87
C LEU A 606 33.43 7.92 -8.83
N SER A 607 33.27 8.33 -10.08
CA SER A 607 34.10 7.89 -11.21
C SER A 607 35.61 8.17 -11.05
N LYS A 608 36.00 9.18 -10.26
CA LYS A 608 37.42 9.50 -9.94
C LYS A 608 38.09 8.51 -8.98
N ASN A 609 37.32 7.65 -8.30
CA ASN A 609 37.78 6.67 -7.32
C ASN A 609 37.88 5.25 -7.89
N ILE A 610 37.61 5.05 -9.19
CA ILE A 610 37.96 3.82 -9.90
C ILE A 610 39.46 3.88 -10.21
N LYS A 611 40.27 3.12 -9.46
CA LYS A 611 41.74 3.11 -9.53
C LYS A 611 42.26 2.30 -10.72
N VAL A 612 41.58 1.20 -11.05
CA VAL A 612 41.94 0.32 -12.16
C VAL A 612 40.67 -0.03 -12.92
N VAL A 613 40.76 -0.02 -14.25
CA VAL A 613 39.86 -0.72 -15.18
C VAL A 613 40.73 -1.72 -15.91
N GLY A 614 40.33 -2.98 -15.99
CA GLY A 614 41.16 -4.02 -16.58
C GLY A 614 40.40 -5.30 -16.93
N PRO A 615 41.14 -6.32 -17.39
CA PRO A 615 40.57 -7.47 -18.07
C PRO A 615 39.78 -8.40 -17.15
N GLU A 616 38.92 -9.19 -17.79
CA GLU A 616 38.21 -10.30 -17.19
C GLU A 616 39.20 -11.30 -16.53
N SER A 617 38.91 -11.71 -15.29
CA SER A 617 39.76 -12.66 -14.53
C SER A 617 39.20 -14.09 -14.51
N LEU A 618 38.16 -14.37 -15.30
CA LEU A 618 37.51 -15.67 -15.46
C LEU A 618 38.14 -16.54 -16.55
N GLY A 619 39.05 -16.05 -17.38
CA GLY A 619 39.75 -16.85 -18.39
C GLY A 619 38.81 -17.38 -19.48
N ALA A 620 37.88 -16.55 -19.95
CA ALA A 620 36.95 -16.84 -21.02
C ALA A 620 37.68 -16.81 -22.38
N ARG A 621 38.20 -17.98 -22.79
CA ARG A 621 39.19 -18.12 -23.88
C ARG A 621 38.70 -17.60 -25.24
N GLY A 622 38.96 -16.33 -25.54
CA GLY A 622 38.65 -15.70 -26.83
C GLY A 622 37.15 -15.54 -27.13
N ILE A 623 36.28 -15.64 -26.12
CA ILE A 623 34.83 -15.44 -26.28
C ILE A 623 34.44 -14.09 -25.67
N ALA A 624 33.70 -13.28 -26.43
CA ALA A 624 33.09 -12.06 -25.92
C ALA A 624 32.09 -12.40 -24.79
N ILE A 625 32.33 -11.88 -23.60
CA ILE A 625 31.51 -12.13 -22.40
C ILE A 625 30.19 -11.34 -22.46
N ASP A 626 30.27 -10.08 -22.89
CA ASP A 626 29.15 -9.16 -23.06
C ASP A 626 29.20 -8.61 -24.49
N PRO A 627 28.10 -8.60 -25.25
CA PRO A 627 28.13 -8.11 -26.64
C PRO A 627 28.42 -6.60 -26.75
N ASN A 628 28.35 -5.84 -25.65
CA ASN A 628 28.53 -4.39 -25.64
C ASN A 628 29.91 -3.92 -25.13
N LEU A 629 30.74 -4.83 -24.58
CA LEU A 629 31.95 -4.47 -23.83
C LEU A 629 33.13 -5.38 -24.18
N SER A 630 34.33 -4.81 -24.36
CA SER A 630 35.53 -5.65 -24.48
C SER A 630 35.82 -6.38 -23.17
N ASN A 631 36.29 -7.62 -23.29
CA ASN A 631 36.81 -8.41 -22.17
C ASN A 631 37.94 -7.66 -21.41
N ASP A 632 38.65 -6.72 -22.05
CA ASP A 632 39.77 -5.95 -21.48
C ASP A 632 39.36 -4.92 -20.41
N VAL A 633 38.06 -4.64 -20.28
CA VAL A 633 37.51 -3.58 -19.39
C VAL A 633 36.44 -4.11 -18.43
N MET A 634 36.41 -5.42 -18.19
CA MET A 634 35.36 -6.08 -17.39
C MET A 634 35.46 -5.86 -15.88
N GLU A 635 36.66 -5.69 -15.31
CA GLU A 635 36.82 -5.48 -13.87
C GLU A 635 37.27 -4.05 -13.54
N TRP A 636 36.57 -3.43 -12.59
CA TRP A 636 36.91 -2.16 -11.96
C TRP A 636 37.39 -2.42 -10.53
N VAL A 637 38.47 -1.74 -10.11
CA VAL A 637 38.89 -1.69 -8.70
C VAL A 637 38.59 -0.31 -8.14
N VAL A 638 37.61 -0.24 -7.25
CA VAL A 638 37.23 1.00 -6.54
C VAL A 638 38.10 1.17 -5.29
N ASP A 639 38.61 2.38 -5.10
CA ASP A 639 39.39 2.76 -3.93
C ASP A 639 38.56 2.75 -2.64
N THR A 640 39.07 2.09 -1.60
CA THR A 640 38.48 2.17 -0.25
C THR A 640 39.03 3.32 0.58
N GLN A 641 40.03 4.07 0.10
CA GLN A 641 40.65 5.19 0.83
C GLN A 641 41.09 4.76 2.24
N ASP A 642 41.75 3.60 2.28
CA ASP A 642 42.25 2.89 3.47
C ASP A 642 41.19 2.47 4.52
N LYS A 643 39.90 2.60 4.20
CA LYS A 643 38.81 2.01 5.00
C LYS A 643 38.74 0.49 4.79
N ASP A 644 38.42 -0.23 5.87
CA ASP A 644 38.18 -1.68 5.87
C ASP A 644 36.81 -2.08 5.29
N ILE A 645 35.83 -1.16 5.31
CA ILE A 645 34.51 -1.30 4.68
C ILE A 645 34.06 0.07 4.16
N MET A 646 33.44 0.09 2.98
CA MET A 646 32.78 1.25 2.40
C MET A 646 31.30 1.21 2.72
N ASP A 647 30.93 1.88 3.81
CA ASP A 647 29.54 2.17 4.16
C ASP A 647 28.85 3.00 3.05
N PHE A 648 27.62 2.63 2.72
CA PHE A 648 26.77 3.29 1.74
C PHE A 648 26.04 4.52 2.30
N SER A 649 25.95 4.64 3.63
CA SER A 649 25.23 5.69 4.35
C SER A 649 26.05 6.98 4.52
N VAL A 650 27.39 6.90 4.48
CA VAL A 650 28.28 8.06 4.65
C VAL A 650 28.16 9.02 3.46
N PRO A 651 27.91 10.34 3.67
CA PRO A 651 27.82 11.32 2.58
C PRO A 651 29.06 11.37 1.66
N ASN A 652 30.24 11.16 2.25
CA ASN A 652 31.54 11.13 1.58
C ASN A 652 31.99 9.70 1.21
N SER A 653 31.08 8.76 0.93
CA SER A 653 31.44 7.45 0.38
C SER A 653 31.85 7.55 -1.10
N THR A 654 32.61 6.58 -1.60
CA THR A 654 33.01 6.50 -3.02
C THR A 654 32.13 5.55 -3.83
N ILE A 655 31.27 4.79 -3.15
CA ILE A 655 30.38 3.79 -3.72
C ILE A 655 29.09 3.71 -2.87
N VAL A 656 27.93 3.61 -3.52
CA VAL A 656 26.62 3.47 -2.87
C VAL A 656 25.81 2.41 -3.61
N CYS A 657 25.29 1.40 -2.92
CA CYS A 657 24.32 0.47 -3.50
C CYS A 657 22.95 1.16 -3.66
N THR A 658 22.49 1.30 -4.91
CA THR A 658 21.26 2.03 -5.29
C THR A 658 20.14 1.10 -5.80
N GLY A 659 20.41 -0.19 -5.91
CA GLY A 659 19.41 -1.19 -6.25
C GLY A 659 19.93 -2.62 -6.21
N LEU A 660 19.00 -3.55 -6.32
CA LEU A 660 19.20 -4.99 -6.35
C LEU A 660 18.68 -5.52 -7.69
N MET A 661 19.55 -6.15 -8.47
CA MET A 661 19.20 -6.78 -9.73
C MET A 661 18.89 -8.25 -9.43
N ILE A 662 17.71 -8.73 -9.81
CA ILE A 662 17.30 -10.14 -9.64
C ILE A 662 16.91 -10.72 -11.01
N ARG A 663 17.28 -11.98 -11.25
CA ARG A 663 16.67 -12.81 -12.30
C ARG A 663 16.10 -14.10 -11.72
N VAL A 664 14.96 -14.53 -12.25
CA VAL A 664 14.27 -15.78 -11.91
C VAL A 664 14.09 -16.59 -13.19
N THR A 665 14.22 -17.90 -13.08
CA THR A 665 14.39 -18.80 -14.23
C THR A 665 13.74 -20.18 -13.98
N ASP A 666 13.25 -20.80 -15.04
CA ASP A 666 12.58 -22.12 -15.01
C ASP A 666 13.55 -23.31 -14.87
N ASN A 667 14.80 -23.11 -15.28
CA ASN A 667 15.93 -24.04 -15.26
C ASN A 667 17.20 -23.26 -14.85
N HIS A 668 18.36 -23.92 -14.76
CA HIS A 668 19.57 -23.24 -14.31
C HIS A 668 20.00 -22.11 -15.29
N PRO A 669 20.28 -20.88 -14.83
CA PRO A 669 20.55 -19.72 -15.69
C PRO A 669 21.76 -19.89 -16.63
N GLY A 670 22.67 -20.82 -16.34
CA GLY A 670 23.75 -21.18 -17.28
C GLY A 670 23.29 -21.78 -18.62
N LEU A 671 22.00 -22.10 -18.78
CA LEU A 671 21.40 -22.50 -20.07
C LEU A 671 20.89 -21.31 -20.90
N LEU A 672 20.87 -20.09 -20.35
CA LEU A 672 20.44 -18.88 -21.05
C LEU A 672 21.47 -18.45 -22.12
N PRO A 673 21.05 -17.79 -23.23
CA PRO A 673 21.94 -17.39 -24.32
C PRO A 673 23.12 -16.52 -23.88
N GLU A 674 22.89 -15.49 -23.07
CA GLU A 674 23.93 -14.57 -22.59
C GLU A 674 24.85 -15.17 -21.51
N SER A 675 24.48 -16.33 -20.98
CA SER A 675 25.29 -17.10 -20.01
C SER A 675 26.08 -18.24 -20.68
N GLN A 676 26.02 -18.42 -22.00
CA GLN A 676 26.71 -19.53 -22.70
C GLN A 676 28.24 -19.46 -22.68
N TRP A 677 28.86 -18.31 -22.40
CA TRP A 677 30.31 -18.19 -22.28
C TRP A 677 30.85 -18.83 -20.98
N TRP A 678 29.99 -19.11 -19.99
CA TRP A 678 30.34 -19.73 -18.71
C TRP A 678 31.10 -21.06 -18.90
N TYR A 679 30.71 -21.89 -19.87
CA TYR A 679 31.37 -23.17 -20.16
C TYR A 679 32.79 -23.04 -20.72
N SER A 680 33.20 -21.84 -21.16
CA SER A 680 34.51 -21.56 -21.75
C SER A 680 35.46 -20.81 -20.79
N SER A 681 34.97 -20.48 -19.59
CA SER A 681 35.73 -19.80 -18.53
C SER A 681 36.37 -20.81 -17.55
N HIS A 682 37.01 -20.31 -16.49
CA HIS A 682 37.69 -21.08 -15.45
C HIS A 682 36.82 -22.11 -14.70
N ILE A 683 35.49 -22.06 -14.82
CA ILE A 683 34.57 -23.10 -14.30
C ILE A 683 34.40 -24.30 -15.24
N CYS A 684 34.96 -24.29 -16.46
CA CYS A 684 35.07 -25.48 -17.32
C CYS A 684 35.83 -26.64 -16.66
N ASN A 685 36.57 -26.37 -15.57
CA ASN A 685 37.19 -27.38 -14.72
C ASN A 685 36.17 -27.90 -13.69
N TYR A 686 35.69 -29.13 -13.89
CA TYR A 686 34.73 -29.82 -13.01
C TYR A 686 35.03 -29.66 -11.51
N LYS A 687 36.29 -29.83 -11.06
CA LYS A 687 36.66 -29.69 -9.64
C LYS A 687 36.41 -28.28 -9.11
N ARG A 688 36.67 -27.23 -9.91
CA ARG A 688 36.34 -25.84 -9.54
C ARG A 688 34.83 -25.61 -9.51
N CYS A 689 34.08 -26.23 -10.41
CA CYS A 689 32.62 -26.16 -10.46
C CYS A 689 31.95 -26.76 -9.21
N CYS A 690 32.42 -27.93 -8.76
CA CYS A 690 31.97 -28.53 -7.49
C CYS A 690 32.23 -27.59 -6.29
N CYS A 691 33.38 -26.90 -6.25
CA CYS A 691 33.70 -25.93 -5.19
C CYS A 691 32.82 -24.67 -5.18
N VAL A 692 32.05 -24.40 -6.24
CA VAL A 692 31.04 -23.32 -6.29
C VAL A 692 29.60 -23.85 -6.32
N GLY A 693 29.39 -25.15 -6.07
CA GLY A 693 28.06 -25.77 -5.98
C GLY A 693 27.36 -26.04 -7.32
N ILE A 694 28.10 -26.03 -8.44
CA ILE A 694 27.54 -26.17 -9.78
C ILE A 694 27.90 -27.56 -10.33
N ASP A 695 26.89 -28.39 -10.60
CA ASP A 695 27.07 -29.57 -11.42
C ASP A 695 27.13 -29.19 -12.90
N LEU A 696 28.35 -28.94 -13.39
CA LEU A 696 28.57 -28.67 -14.81
C LEU A 696 28.28 -29.90 -15.69
N SER A 697 28.34 -31.12 -15.14
CA SER A 697 28.14 -32.35 -15.93
C SER A 697 26.68 -32.54 -16.29
N GLU A 698 25.76 -32.34 -15.34
CA GLU A 698 24.33 -32.36 -15.59
C GLU A 698 23.89 -31.14 -16.39
N LEU A 699 24.43 -29.96 -16.10
CA LEU A 699 24.16 -28.74 -16.87
C LEU A 699 24.60 -28.87 -18.34
N MET A 700 25.75 -29.49 -18.61
CA MET A 700 26.20 -29.78 -19.99
C MET A 700 25.29 -30.80 -20.69
N LYS A 701 24.85 -31.87 -20.01
CA LYS A 701 23.87 -32.82 -20.56
C LYS A 701 22.57 -32.12 -20.96
N GLN A 702 22.04 -31.25 -20.09
CA GLN A 702 20.83 -30.49 -20.37
C GLN A 702 21.00 -29.57 -21.59
N ARG A 703 22.14 -28.88 -21.71
CA ARG A 703 22.48 -28.08 -22.90
C ARG A 703 22.56 -28.93 -24.18
N ILE A 704 23.20 -30.10 -24.13
CA ILE A 704 23.34 -31.03 -25.26
C ILE A 704 21.97 -31.59 -25.69
N ASN A 705 21.10 -31.89 -24.72
CA ASN A 705 19.74 -32.37 -24.93
C ASN A 705 18.76 -31.27 -25.38
N GLY A 706 19.24 -30.04 -25.64
CA GLY A 706 18.41 -28.94 -26.12
C GLY A 706 17.47 -28.32 -25.07
N VAL A 707 17.71 -28.58 -23.77
CA VAL A 707 16.92 -27.97 -22.69
C VAL A 707 17.12 -26.46 -22.71
N LYS A 708 16.02 -25.72 -22.92
CA LYS A 708 16.00 -24.26 -22.88
C LYS A 708 15.77 -23.78 -21.45
N CYS A 709 16.30 -22.61 -21.14
CA CYS A 709 15.94 -21.85 -19.94
C CYS A 709 15.19 -20.58 -20.35
N ASN A 710 14.13 -20.28 -19.62
CA ASN A 710 13.27 -19.13 -19.82
C ASN A 710 13.35 -18.21 -18.60
N PHE A 711 13.36 -16.90 -18.83
CA PHE A 711 13.13 -15.92 -17.76
C PHE A 711 11.69 -16.03 -17.25
N ILE A 712 11.52 -15.86 -15.94
CA ILE A 712 10.21 -15.83 -15.29
C ILE A 712 10.01 -14.47 -14.63
N TYR A 713 8.88 -13.86 -14.91
CA TYR A 713 8.42 -12.60 -14.34
C TYR A 713 6.97 -12.70 -13.90
N GLU A 714 6.63 -11.97 -12.84
CA GLU A 714 5.28 -11.72 -12.31
C GLU A 714 5.07 -10.21 -12.07
#